data_AF-A0A1G6JWQ8-F1
#
_entry.id   AF-A0A1G6JWQ8-F1
#
_cell.length_a   1.000
_cell.length_b   1.000
_cell.length_c   1.000
_cell.angle_alpha   90.00
_cell.angle_beta   90.00
_cell.angle_gamma   90.00
#
_symmetry.space_group_name_H-M   'P 1'
#
loop_
_entity.id
_entity.type
_entity.pdbx_description
1 polymer ?
#
loop_
_entity_poly.entity_id
_entity_poly.type
_entity_poly.pdbx_seq_one_letter_code
_entity_poly.pdbx_strand_id
1 'polypeptide(L)'
;MNCAYKYIWISLPFLLMPFLATAQKEIKTSLVFSDTVKTPFTSQWQYLSTDIYLFNGSSFNSLINQLNAQDYERKGWFSPKPPKENLEFLLLTAEMKNLRLFGPNELVYPLYNFQVNKDRDNKYQTLVSDNLDYVRIIDNLPLYSAGNFIDATIRARAITTNTRDEVLNMVAGQLKNLSTLTNPTAAAFTLVGEFGSFLEASTRKKEYRFSSTIRLFEQKNFDTRLHSIRVYALTAGNNEAPFIPTTLVKEFMDTTYNPSISRKLLQELIPYKGSPLIVVVNYKSLYRMEQISGDEITVQNIDKRRLRIENEYARGLVSNETYQLEKNFLDFLKSFYELKRSIELYKLNFKVSGSNGTGSSLMQVAFAYRQLLRLNRDHDIINVGNTTYASVFKPEYNTVQGYAGLYLEEDINLKSTRELVLAINEVEAGLIPKKQDGKEAMVGKLHFADIFNVDQWNSSTEGKITASALRSLEESIYVEKFSVEVEKIKATKATDKNGTASDKLQEMLRETACMTCRDRAIMAIKSFRSSYEEYLRLSELHRKDSLSLVAMAQSYVFLQKYQIIEYNLHQQYMQQQPLPLSVDLLQKRLMIVKRDIGDLYDYSALSVGDNPAEIVRELNRKMETLMIEIPKSFEFICSRRPDLCEPTREKQPETSSDTVRITAK
;
A
#
# COMPACT_ATOMS: atom_id res chain seq x y z
N MET A 1 -70.36 67.76 69.53
CA MET A 1 -70.84 68.82 68.60
C MET A 1 -70.77 68.19 67.21
N ASN A 2 -71.84 67.57 66.70
CA ASN A 2 -72.94 68.18 65.90
C ASN A 2 -72.38 69.16 64.86
N CYS A 3 -72.49 69.01 63.54
CA CYS A 3 -73.53 68.45 62.64
C CYS A 3 -72.83 67.86 61.38
N ALA A 4 -73.17 66.70 60.81
CA ALA A 4 -74.39 66.27 60.12
C ALA A 4 -74.62 66.87 58.71
N TYR A 5 -74.92 65.97 57.76
CA TYR A 5 -75.47 66.04 56.38
C TYR A 5 -74.55 65.43 55.31
N LYS A 6 -74.95 64.53 54.40
CA LYS A 6 -76.08 63.61 54.19
C LYS A 6 -75.79 62.87 52.85
N TYR A 7 -76.06 61.55 52.80
CA TYR A 7 -76.41 60.66 51.66
C TYR A 7 -75.51 60.60 50.40
N ILE A 8 -74.84 59.45 50.16
CA ILE A 8 -75.24 58.29 49.31
C ILE A 8 -75.40 58.65 47.83
N TRP A 9 -74.54 58.11 46.95
CA TRP A 9 -74.91 57.38 45.72
C TRP A 9 -73.71 56.56 45.21
N ILE A 10 -73.99 55.32 44.82
CA ILE A 10 -73.10 54.30 44.28
C ILE A 10 -72.81 54.63 42.81
N SER A 11 -71.54 54.61 42.37
CA SER A 11 -71.18 54.28 40.99
C SER A 11 -69.70 53.92 40.83
N LEU A 12 -69.48 52.64 40.57
CA LEU A 12 -68.32 51.98 39.98
C LEU A 12 -67.95 52.64 38.62
N PRO A 13 -66.67 52.96 38.33
CA PRO A 13 -66.19 53.03 36.96
C PRO A 13 -65.34 51.79 36.68
N PHE A 14 -66.02 50.77 36.17
CA PHE A 14 -65.43 49.76 35.28
C PHE A 14 -65.32 50.41 33.90
N LEU A 15 -64.30 50.05 33.09
CA LEU A 15 -64.16 50.35 31.64
C LEU A 15 -63.87 51.84 31.30
N LEU A 16 -62.80 52.26 30.62
CA LEU A 16 -62.09 51.71 29.47
C LEU A 16 -60.63 52.23 29.43
N MET A 17 -59.63 51.35 29.54
CA MET A 17 -58.41 51.54 28.76
C MET A 17 -58.67 50.95 27.37
N PRO A 18 -58.57 51.73 26.28
CA PRO A 18 -58.48 51.11 24.97
C PRO A 18 -57.10 50.45 24.90
N PHE A 19 -57.06 49.12 24.93
CA PHE A 19 -55.98 48.39 24.27
C PHE A 19 -56.03 48.82 22.80
N LEU A 20 -55.20 49.80 22.43
CA LEU A 20 -54.83 50.05 21.05
C LEU A 20 -53.99 48.87 20.58
N ALA A 21 -54.65 47.76 20.29
CA ALA A 21 -54.13 46.75 19.39
C ALA A 21 -54.15 47.37 17.99
N THR A 22 -53.09 48.06 17.64
CA THR A 22 -52.75 48.32 16.24
C THR A 22 -52.55 46.96 15.58
N ALA A 23 -53.57 46.48 14.87
CA ALA A 23 -53.47 45.33 14.00
C ALA A 23 -52.35 45.62 12.97
N GLN A 24 -51.19 45.00 13.16
CA GLN A 24 -50.11 45.06 12.18
C GLN A 24 -50.59 44.38 10.89
N LYS A 25 -50.34 45.03 9.76
CA LYS A 25 -50.47 44.46 8.40
C LYS A 25 -49.39 43.40 8.18
N GLU A 26 -49.47 42.29 8.90
CA GLU A 26 -48.41 41.28 8.92
C GLU A 26 -48.73 40.12 7.97
N ILE A 27 -47.72 39.68 7.22
CA ILE A 27 -47.78 38.44 6.46
C ILE A 27 -47.40 37.33 7.43
N LYS A 28 -48.30 36.37 7.61
CA LYS A 28 -48.04 35.19 8.43
C LYS A 28 -47.31 34.14 7.61
N THR A 29 -46.09 33.82 8.02
CA THR A 29 -45.36 32.65 7.49
C THR A 29 -45.70 31.43 8.34
N SER A 30 -46.41 30.45 7.77
CA SER A 30 -46.80 29.23 8.47
C SER A 30 -46.01 28.02 7.95
N LEU A 31 -45.38 27.26 8.84
CA LEU A 31 -44.76 25.97 8.50
C LEU A 31 -45.87 24.93 8.25
N VAL A 32 -45.98 24.47 7.01
CA VAL A 32 -47.04 23.54 6.58
C VAL A 32 -46.52 22.13 6.31
N PHE A 33 -45.20 21.98 6.15
CA PHE A 33 -44.53 20.69 6.08
C PHE A 33 -43.10 20.78 6.62
N SER A 34 -42.67 19.77 7.36
CA SER A 34 -41.28 19.59 7.76
C SER A 34 -41.03 18.10 7.96
N ASP A 35 -40.10 17.55 7.19
CA ASP A 35 -39.64 16.17 7.39
C ASP A 35 -38.13 16.06 7.15
N THR A 36 -37.55 14.97 7.63
CA THR A 36 -36.12 14.62 7.49
C THR A 36 -36.01 13.24 6.89
N VAL A 37 -35.04 13.01 6.00
CA VAL A 37 -34.83 11.68 5.42
C VAL A 37 -34.53 10.65 6.52
N LYS A 38 -35.07 9.44 6.38
CA LYS A 38 -34.86 8.35 7.36
C LYS A 38 -33.48 7.71 7.28
N THR A 39 -32.79 7.87 6.15
CA THR A 39 -31.45 7.31 5.96
C THR A 39 -30.48 7.92 6.97
N PRO A 40 -29.79 7.11 7.79
CA PRO A 40 -28.92 7.63 8.82
C PRO A 40 -27.69 8.31 8.21
N PHE A 41 -27.32 9.47 8.76
CA PHE A 41 -26.07 10.15 8.46
C PHE A 41 -24.99 9.72 9.46
N THR A 42 -23.88 9.20 8.96
CA THR A 42 -22.67 8.94 9.76
C THR A 42 -21.91 10.24 10.04
N SER A 43 -20.96 10.22 10.98
CA SER A 43 -20.20 11.39 11.43
C SER A 43 -19.34 12.06 10.34
N GLN A 44 -19.11 11.38 9.22
CA GLN A 44 -18.37 11.89 8.06
C GLN A 44 -19.15 12.95 7.25
N TRP A 45 -20.48 13.02 7.39
CA TRP A 45 -21.34 14.01 6.74
C TRP A 45 -21.33 15.32 7.53
N GLN A 46 -20.22 16.04 7.44
CA GLN A 46 -19.87 17.13 8.34
C GLN A 46 -20.27 18.52 7.87
N TYR A 47 -20.88 18.66 6.69
CA TYR A 47 -21.23 19.96 6.12
C TYR A 47 -22.70 20.07 5.80
N LEU A 48 -23.22 21.31 5.74
CA LEU A 48 -24.59 21.61 5.36
C LEU A 48 -24.63 22.62 4.21
N SER A 49 -25.47 22.35 3.21
CA SER A 49 -25.86 23.33 2.19
C SER A 49 -27.37 23.54 2.24
N THR A 50 -27.83 24.76 1.94
CA THR A 50 -29.25 25.13 2.01
C THR A 50 -29.68 25.89 0.76
N ASP A 51 -30.63 25.30 0.04
CA ASP A 51 -31.28 25.88 -1.13
C ASP A 51 -32.70 26.32 -0.78
N ILE A 52 -33.07 27.54 -1.19
CA ILE A 52 -34.42 28.08 -1.01
C ILE A 52 -35.09 28.29 -2.36
N TYR A 53 -36.25 27.68 -2.54
CA TYR A 53 -37.10 27.81 -3.70
C TYR A 53 -38.31 28.67 -3.38
N LEU A 54 -38.66 29.56 -4.30
CA LEU A 54 -39.88 30.38 -4.23
C LEU A 54 -40.89 29.88 -5.26
N PHE A 55 -42.06 29.41 -4.81
CA PHE A 55 -43.15 28.96 -5.69
C PHE A 55 -44.35 29.89 -5.63
N ASN A 56 -45.14 29.87 -6.71
CA ASN A 56 -46.38 30.63 -6.86
C ASN A 56 -46.16 32.14 -6.69
N GLY A 57 -45.12 32.67 -7.32
CA GLY A 57 -44.78 34.08 -7.41
C GLY A 57 -45.96 34.94 -7.89
N SER A 58 -46.69 34.47 -8.90
CA SER A 58 -47.93 35.09 -9.37
C SER A 58 -49.01 35.30 -8.29
N SER A 59 -49.00 34.48 -7.22
CA SER A 59 -49.96 34.59 -6.11
C SER A 59 -49.62 35.69 -5.10
N PHE A 60 -48.43 36.32 -5.19
CA PHE A 60 -48.09 37.45 -4.31
C PHE A 60 -49.00 38.65 -4.51
N ASN A 61 -49.49 38.88 -5.73
CA ASN A 61 -50.47 39.94 -6.01
C ASN A 61 -51.76 39.73 -5.21
N SER A 62 -52.24 38.49 -5.10
CA SER A 62 -53.41 38.19 -4.27
C SER A 62 -53.10 38.42 -2.79
N LEU A 63 -51.95 37.95 -2.31
CA LEU A 63 -51.53 38.11 -0.92
C LEU A 63 -51.45 39.59 -0.49
N ILE A 64 -50.77 40.43 -1.25
CA ILE A 64 -50.58 41.86 -0.90
C ILE A 64 -51.89 42.66 -0.96
N ASN A 65 -52.80 42.31 -1.87
CA ASN A 65 -54.11 42.98 -1.95
C ASN A 65 -55.04 42.55 -0.79
N GLN A 66 -54.90 41.32 -0.26
CA GLN A 66 -55.61 40.88 0.94
C GLN A 66 -55.18 41.64 2.20
N LEU A 67 -53.90 42.03 2.31
CA LEU A 67 -53.41 42.87 3.42
C LEU A 67 -54.07 44.26 3.47
N ASN A 68 -54.49 44.79 2.32
CA ASN A 68 -55.12 46.11 2.20
C ASN A 68 -56.65 46.07 2.32
N ALA A 69 -57.30 44.92 2.07
CA ALA A 69 -58.75 44.77 2.17
C ALA A 69 -59.29 45.03 3.59
N GLN A 70 -58.46 44.83 4.63
CA GLN A 70 -58.83 45.06 6.03
C GLN A 70 -59.01 46.55 6.39
N ASP A 71 -58.43 47.50 5.62
CA ASP A 71 -58.63 48.94 5.86
C ASP A 71 -60.01 49.42 5.41
N TYR A 72 -60.70 48.69 4.51
CA TYR A 72 -62.00 49.09 3.96
C TYR A 72 -63.20 48.76 4.87
N GLU A 73 -63.02 47.92 5.90
CA GLU A 73 -64.12 47.47 6.77
C GLU A 73 -64.43 48.42 7.94
N ARG A 74 -63.57 49.40 8.26
CA ARG A 74 -63.87 50.42 9.30
C ARG A 74 -64.74 51.55 8.76
N LYS A 75 -66.02 51.28 8.50
CA LYS A 75 -67.04 52.31 8.22
C LYS A 75 -67.70 52.79 9.51
N GLY A 76 -67.04 53.69 10.23
CA GLY A 76 -67.65 54.51 11.28
C GLY A 76 -67.42 55.99 10.99
N TRP A 77 -68.46 56.83 11.06
CA TRP A 77 -68.40 58.27 10.74
C TRP A 77 -67.41 59.06 11.62
N PHE A 78 -66.96 58.50 12.75
CA PHE A 78 -66.07 59.16 13.71
C PHE A 78 -64.65 58.59 13.83
N SER A 79 -64.22 57.65 12.99
CA SER A 79 -62.83 57.19 13.03
C SER A 79 -61.90 58.16 12.25
N PRO A 80 -60.81 58.66 12.85
CA PRO A 80 -59.83 59.48 12.13
C PRO A 80 -59.30 58.69 10.92
N LYS A 81 -59.24 59.34 9.75
CA LYS A 81 -58.67 58.72 8.54
C LYS A 81 -57.22 58.36 8.85
N PRO A 82 -56.84 57.07 8.80
CA PRO A 82 -55.46 56.69 9.03
C PRO A 82 -54.54 57.37 7.99
N PRO A 83 -53.27 57.65 8.33
CA PRO A 83 -52.32 58.16 7.37
C PRO A 83 -52.29 57.25 6.14
N LYS A 84 -52.15 57.83 4.94
CA LYS A 84 -52.06 57.07 3.68
C LYS A 84 -50.75 56.29 3.66
N GLU A 85 -50.76 55.10 4.23
CA GLU A 85 -49.64 54.16 4.14
C GLU A 85 -49.71 53.43 2.82
N ASN A 86 -48.71 53.66 1.97
CA ASN A 86 -48.55 52.88 0.75
C ASN A 86 -47.55 51.75 1.02
N LEU A 87 -47.93 50.53 0.63
CA LEU A 87 -47.00 49.41 0.51
C LEU A 87 -45.97 49.73 -0.57
N GLU A 88 -44.68 49.68 -0.23
CA GLU A 88 -43.57 49.95 -1.16
C GLU A 88 -42.82 48.66 -1.55
N PHE A 89 -42.56 47.77 -0.58
CA PHE A 89 -41.84 46.54 -0.84
C PHE A 89 -42.43 45.34 -0.10
N LEU A 90 -42.14 44.16 -0.64
CA LEU A 90 -42.29 42.89 0.05
C LEU A 90 -40.91 42.29 0.30
N LEU A 91 -40.50 42.29 1.57
CA LEU A 91 -39.22 41.78 2.02
C LEU A 91 -39.37 40.34 2.51
N LEU A 92 -38.59 39.43 1.93
CA LEU A 92 -38.44 38.06 2.40
C LEU A 92 -37.07 37.89 3.03
N THR A 93 -37.02 37.43 4.29
CA THR A 93 -35.78 37.14 5.00
C THR A 93 -35.71 35.70 5.48
N ALA A 94 -34.50 35.16 5.58
CA ALA A 94 -34.21 33.95 6.33
C ALA A 94 -33.44 34.30 7.59
N GLU A 95 -33.95 33.91 8.74
CA GLU A 95 -33.27 34.04 10.02
C GLU A 95 -32.63 32.71 10.37
N MET A 96 -31.31 32.69 10.48
CA MET A 96 -30.54 31.49 10.81
C MET A 96 -29.98 31.59 12.22
N LYS A 97 -30.31 30.59 13.04
CA LYS A 97 -29.84 30.49 14.42
C LYS A 97 -28.62 29.57 14.52
N ASN A 98 -27.82 29.76 15.58
CA ASN A 98 -26.70 28.89 15.94
C ASN A 98 -25.57 28.79 14.91
N LEU A 99 -25.31 29.86 14.14
CA LEU A 99 -24.20 29.91 13.20
C LEU A 99 -22.94 30.51 13.84
N ARG A 100 -22.19 29.72 14.61
CA ARG A 100 -21.02 30.21 15.38
C ARG A 100 -19.96 30.91 14.51
N LEU A 101 -19.86 30.55 13.23
CA LEU A 101 -18.93 31.15 12.26
C LEU A 101 -19.21 32.63 11.95
N PHE A 102 -20.42 33.12 12.22
CA PHE A 102 -20.83 34.51 11.96
C PHE A 102 -21.19 35.29 13.23
N GLY A 103 -20.78 34.75 14.40
CA GLY A 103 -20.95 35.38 15.70
C GLY A 103 -22.00 34.67 16.56
N PRO A 104 -22.21 35.17 17.79
CA PRO A 104 -23.13 34.56 18.75
C PRO A 104 -24.61 34.87 18.45
N ASN A 105 -24.90 35.90 17.63
CA ASN A 105 -26.25 36.38 17.36
C ASN A 105 -26.87 35.74 16.12
N GLU A 106 -28.19 35.81 16.01
CA GLU A 106 -28.94 35.34 14.85
C GLU A 106 -28.58 36.14 13.60
N LEU A 107 -28.38 35.43 12.49
CA LEU A 107 -28.00 36.02 11.21
C LEU A 107 -29.23 36.11 10.31
N VAL A 108 -29.56 37.33 9.90
CA VAL A 108 -30.77 37.61 9.11
C VAL A 108 -30.38 37.94 7.68
N TYR A 109 -30.85 37.12 6.74
CA TYR A 109 -30.52 37.20 5.33
C TYR A 109 -31.66 37.79 4.50
N PRO A 110 -31.44 38.89 3.76
CA PRO A 110 -32.43 39.41 2.84
C PRO A 110 -32.44 38.55 1.58
N LEU A 111 -33.44 37.68 1.42
CA LEU A 111 -33.54 36.78 0.27
C LEU A 111 -34.04 37.51 -0.98
N TYR A 112 -35.13 38.25 -0.79
CA TYR A 112 -35.82 38.99 -1.84
C TYR A 112 -36.40 40.27 -1.28
N ASN A 113 -36.41 41.31 -2.10
CA ASN A 113 -37.10 42.55 -1.83
C ASN A 113 -37.87 42.94 -3.09
N PHE A 114 -39.12 42.52 -3.19
CA PHE A 114 -39.93 42.76 -4.37
C PHE A 114 -40.52 44.17 -4.30
N GLN A 115 -40.37 44.91 -5.39
CA GLN A 115 -41.02 46.20 -5.53
C GLN A 115 -42.53 46.00 -5.66
N VAL A 116 -43.29 46.84 -4.97
CA VAL A 116 -44.74 46.90 -5.06
C VAL A 116 -45.14 48.22 -5.71
N ASN A 117 -45.86 48.13 -6.81
CA ASN A 117 -46.43 49.27 -7.51
C ASN A 117 -47.97 49.20 -7.45
N LYS A 118 -48.63 50.28 -7.82
CA LYS A 118 -50.09 50.31 -7.98
C LYS A 118 -50.43 50.32 -9.46
N ASP A 119 -51.42 49.51 -9.84
CA ASP A 119 -51.98 49.53 -11.18
C ASP A 119 -53.00 50.65 -11.37
N ARG A 120 -53.59 50.72 -12.57
CA ARG A 120 -54.59 51.73 -12.94
C ARG A 120 -55.86 51.64 -12.08
N ASP A 121 -56.15 50.47 -11.52
CA ASP A 121 -57.30 50.21 -10.64
C ASP A 121 -56.95 50.40 -9.15
N ASN A 122 -55.77 50.99 -8.86
CA ASN A 122 -55.24 51.23 -7.52
C ASN A 122 -55.05 49.93 -6.70
N LYS A 123 -54.97 48.76 -7.36
CA LYS A 123 -54.57 47.49 -6.75
C LYS A 123 -53.06 47.38 -6.74
N TYR A 124 -52.54 46.74 -5.71
CA TYR A 124 -51.11 46.49 -5.60
C TYR A 124 -50.69 45.38 -6.57
N GLN A 125 -49.59 45.61 -7.27
CA GLN A 125 -48.95 44.64 -8.16
C GLN A 125 -47.47 44.55 -7.83
N THR A 126 -46.96 43.33 -7.88
CA THR A 126 -45.55 42.99 -7.77
C THR A 126 -45.16 42.06 -8.91
N LEU A 127 -43.93 42.24 -9.41
CA LEU A 127 -43.37 41.40 -10.45
C LEU A 127 -42.49 40.36 -9.77
N VAL A 128 -43.03 39.17 -9.53
CA VAL A 128 -42.27 38.03 -8.99
C VAL A 128 -42.18 36.96 -10.07
N SER A 129 -40.96 36.66 -10.50
CA SER A 129 -40.73 35.64 -11.52
C SER A 129 -40.97 34.23 -10.96
N ASP A 130 -41.83 33.47 -11.64
CA ASP A 130 -42.11 32.05 -11.36
C ASP A 130 -41.03 31.10 -11.90
N ASN A 131 -40.00 31.62 -12.59
CA ASN A 131 -38.93 30.84 -13.21
C ASN A 131 -37.59 30.93 -12.45
N LEU A 132 -37.57 31.52 -11.27
CA LEU A 132 -36.36 31.60 -10.45
C LEU A 132 -36.00 30.20 -9.95
N ASP A 133 -34.81 29.68 -10.23
CA ASP A 133 -34.49 28.29 -9.90
C ASP A 133 -34.46 28.05 -8.38
N TYR A 134 -33.43 28.56 -7.70
CA TYR A 134 -33.34 28.65 -6.24
C TYR A 134 -32.32 29.73 -5.82
N VAL A 135 -32.28 30.03 -4.53
CA VAL A 135 -31.21 30.81 -3.89
C VAL A 135 -30.47 29.88 -2.93
N ARG A 136 -29.19 29.62 -3.21
CA ARG A 136 -28.31 28.93 -2.27
C ARG A 136 -27.75 29.93 -1.28
N ILE A 137 -28.22 29.87 -0.04
CA ILE A 137 -27.81 30.80 1.01
C ILE A 137 -26.48 30.34 1.60
N ILE A 138 -26.36 29.03 1.87
CA ILE A 138 -25.17 28.41 2.45
C ILE A 138 -24.70 27.28 1.56
N ASP A 139 -23.39 27.22 1.34
CA ASP A 139 -22.74 26.08 0.71
C ASP A 139 -21.62 25.51 1.60
N ASN A 140 -21.80 24.27 2.02
CA ASN A 140 -20.87 23.46 2.82
C ASN A 140 -20.46 24.10 4.16
N LEU A 141 -21.43 24.56 4.96
CA LEU A 141 -21.19 25.01 6.33
C LEU A 141 -20.82 23.84 7.25
N PRO A 142 -19.70 23.90 8.00
CA PRO A 142 -19.34 22.85 8.94
C PRO A 142 -20.37 22.68 10.07
N LEU A 143 -20.91 21.48 10.23
CA LEU A 143 -21.97 21.15 11.18
C LEU A 143 -21.54 21.28 12.64
N TYR A 144 -20.27 21.11 13.02
CA TYR A 144 -19.86 21.34 14.42
C TYR A 144 -19.94 22.82 14.84
N SER A 145 -20.08 23.72 13.87
CA SER A 145 -20.34 25.14 14.11
C SER A 145 -21.84 25.47 14.19
N ALA A 146 -22.72 24.49 13.91
CA ALA A 146 -24.18 24.57 13.90
C ALA A 146 -24.82 23.36 14.64
N GLY A 147 -26.15 23.26 14.69
CA GLY A 147 -26.82 22.02 15.10
C GLY A 147 -26.74 20.95 14.00
N ASN A 148 -27.29 19.75 14.24
CA ASN A 148 -27.44 18.70 13.21
C ASN A 148 -28.30 19.13 11.99
N PHE A 149 -28.94 20.29 12.08
CA PHE A 149 -29.67 21.00 11.03
C PHE A 149 -29.51 22.52 11.26
N ILE A 150 -29.60 23.32 10.20
CA ILE A 150 -29.82 24.77 10.33
C ILE A 150 -31.32 24.99 10.52
N ASP A 151 -31.67 25.61 11.65
CA ASP A 151 -33.02 26.12 11.87
C ASP A 151 -33.15 27.48 11.18
N ALA A 152 -33.46 27.46 9.88
CA ALA A 152 -33.76 28.65 9.11
C ALA A 152 -35.26 28.96 9.24
N THR A 153 -35.58 30.04 9.95
CA THR A 153 -36.95 30.57 10.03
C THR A 153 -37.14 31.59 8.92
N ILE A 154 -38.13 31.37 8.06
CA ILE A 154 -38.43 32.31 6.97
C ILE A 154 -39.43 33.35 7.47
N ARG A 155 -39.15 34.63 7.21
CA ARG A 155 -40.07 35.73 7.53
C ARG A 155 -40.39 36.53 6.27
N ALA A 156 -41.66 36.84 6.09
CA ALA A 156 -42.13 37.74 5.05
C ALA A 156 -42.69 39.00 5.70
N ARG A 157 -42.28 40.18 5.21
CA ARG A 157 -42.71 41.47 5.76
C ARG A 157 -43.13 42.41 4.65
N ALA A 158 -44.27 43.06 4.86
CA ALA A 158 -44.76 44.13 4.02
C ALA A 158 -44.15 45.47 4.51
N ILE A 159 -43.30 46.09 3.69
CA ILE A 159 -42.64 47.36 4.03
C ILE A 159 -43.44 48.52 3.46
N THR A 160 -43.89 49.39 4.35
CA THR A 160 -44.62 50.62 3.99
C THR A 160 -43.67 51.82 4.00
N THR A 161 -44.16 52.97 3.54
CA THR A 161 -43.44 54.25 3.63
C THR A 161 -42.96 54.58 5.06
N ASN A 162 -43.65 54.10 6.10
CA ASN A 162 -43.36 54.42 7.50
C ASN A 162 -42.46 53.40 8.20
N THR A 163 -42.31 52.19 7.65
CA THR A 163 -41.51 51.10 8.25
C THR A 163 -40.14 50.92 7.59
N ARG A 164 -39.69 51.91 6.79
CA ARG A 164 -38.41 51.85 6.07
C ARG A 164 -37.19 51.76 7.00
N ASP A 165 -37.25 52.41 8.16
CA ASP A 165 -36.16 52.40 9.15
C ASP A 165 -35.92 51.00 9.72
N GLU A 166 -36.91 50.10 9.68
CA GLU A 166 -36.73 48.71 10.10
C GLU A 166 -35.72 47.96 9.21
N VAL A 167 -35.71 48.26 7.91
CA VAL A 167 -34.74 47.68 6.95
C VAL A 167 -33.33 48.17 7.26
N LEU A 168 -33.18 49.47 7.54
CA LEU A 168 -31.90 50.09 7.91
C LEU A 168 -31.38 49.52 9.24
N ASN A 169 -32.26 49.40 10.24
CA ASN A 169 -31.93 48.83 11.54
C ASN A 169 -31.53 47.36 11.46
N MET A 170 -32.21 46.57 10.61
CA MET A 170 -31.83 45.18 10.34
C MET A 170 -30.42 45.11 9.76
N VAL A 171 -30.13 45.86 8.68
CA VAL A 171 -28.80 45.86 8.05
C VAL A 171 -27.72 46.34 9.01
N ALA A 172 -27.94 47.44 9.73
CA ALA A 172 -27.00 47.97 10.70
C ALA A 172 -26.70 46.98 11.83
N GLY A 173 -27.73 46.28 12.33
CA GLY A 173 -27.57 45.22 13.33
C GLY A 173 -26.69 44.07 12.84
N GLN A 174 -26.90 43.62 11.60
CA GLN A 174 -26.12 42.53 11.00
C GLN A 174 -24.66 42.95 10.73
N LEU A 175 -24.44 44.16 10.20
CA LEU A 175 -23.07 44.69 10.00
C LEU A 175 -22.32 44.86 11.32
N LYS A 176 -23.00 45.36 12.36
CA LYS A 176 -22.43 45.46 13.71
C LYS A 176 -22.06 44.09 14.26
N ASN A 177 -22.92 43.08 14.08
CA ASN A 177 -22.65 41.70 14.49
C ASN A 177 -21.40 41.14 13.78
N LEU A 178 -21.33 41.25 12.44
CA LEU A 178 -20.18 40.77 11.66
C LEU A 178 -18.87 41.50 12.01
N SER A 179 -18.94 42.77 12.42
CA SER A 179 -17.75 43.53 12.83
C SER A 179 -17.10 43.03 14.13
N THR A 180 -17.82 42.25 14.94
CA THR A 180 -17.28 41.68 16.19
C THR A 180 -16.47 40.40 15.99
N LEU A 181 -16.40 39.87 14.76
CA LEU A 181 -15.64 38.66 14.44
C LEU A 181 -14.13 38.91 14.55
N THR A 182 -13.45 38.15 15.40
CA THR A 182 -11.99 38.25 15.58
C THR A 182 -11.22 37.80 14.33
N ASN A 183 -11.75 36.82 13.59
CA ASN A 183 -11.15 36.27 12.37
C ASN A 183 -12.23 36.14 11.26
N PRO A 184 -12.57 37.22 10.55
CA PRO A 184 -13.62 37.17 9.53
C PRO A 184 -13.22 36.29 8.34
N THR A 185 -14.13 35.40 7.94
CA THR A 185 -13.97 34.56 6.74
C THR A 185 -14.27 35.36 5.46
N ALA A 186 -13.82 34.88 4.30
CA ALA A 186 -14.19 35.47 2.99
C ALA A 186 -15.72 35.56 2.84
N ALA A 187 -16.43 34.54 3.31
CA ALA A 187 -17.88 34.49 3.33
C ALA A 187 -18.51 35.63 4.17
N ALA A 188 -17.92 36.01 5.31
CA ALA A 188 -18.39 37.14 6.10
C ALA A 188 -18.28 38.46 5.32
N PHE A 189 -17.22 38.65 4.53
CA PHE A 189 -17.08 39.82 3.65
C PHE A 189 -18.06 39.81 2.49
N THR A 190 -18.34 38.64 1.90
CA THR A 190 -19.40 38.49 0.89
C THR A 190 -20.76 38.93 1.47
N LEU A 191 -21.05 38.60 2.73
CA LEU A 191 -22.27 39.07 3.39
C LEU A 191 -22.32 40.57 3.59
N VAL A 192 -21.20 41.19 4.01
CA VAL A 192 -21.12 42.65 4.11
C VAL A 192 -21.42 43.29 2.75
N GLY A 193 -20.85 42.75 1.66
CA GLY A 193 -21.14 43.20 0.30
C GLY A 193 -22.62 43.09 -0.07
N GLU A 194 -23.24 41.93 0.20
CA GLU A 194 -24.66 41.69 -0.07
C GLU A 194 -25.59 42.61 0.75
N PHE A 195 -25.29 42.85 2.02
CA PHE A 195 -26.02 43.84 2.82
C PHE A 195 -25.89 45.25 2.25
N GLY A 196 -24.72 45.60 1.71
CA GLY A 196 -24.50 46.87 1.00
C GLY A 196 -25.34 46.98 -0.27
N SER A 197 -25.36 45.93 -1.11
CA SER A 197 -26.18 45.86 -2.32
C SER A 197 -27.68 45.92 -2.00
N PHE A 198 -28.12 45.24 -0.94
CA PHE A 198 -29.50 45.30 -0.48
C PHE A 198 -29.89 46.72 -0.02
N LEU A 199 -29.02 47.38 0.75
CA LEU A 199 -29.20 48.76 1.17
C LEU A 199 -29.27 49.72 -0.03
N GLU A 200 -28.40 49.55 -1.02
CA GLU A 200 -28.42 50.33 -2.25
C GLU A 200 -29.73 50.15 -3.02
N ALA A 201 -30.21 48.92 -3.16
CA ALA A 201 -31.47 48.64 -3.84
C ALA A 201 -32.67 49.22 -3.07
N SER A 202 -32.70 49.08 -1.74
CA SER A 202 -33.74 49.65 -0.89
C SER A 202 -33.75 51.19 -0.92
N THR A 203 -32.57 51.82 -0.98
CA THR A 203 -32.47 53.29 -1.10
C THR A 203 -32.96 53.78 -2.46
N ARG A 204 -32.62 53.08 -3.55
CA ARG A 204 -32.99 53.38 -4.94
C ARG A 204 -34.38 52.90 -5.36
N LYS A 205 -35.13 52.27 -4.45
CA LYS A 205 -36.45 51.67 -4.70
C LYS A 205 -36.46 50.64 -5.83
N LYS A 206 -35.40 49.83 -5.92
CA LYS A 206 -35.27 48.76 -6.90
C LYS A 206 -35.55 47.41 -6.26
N GLU A 207 -36.01 46.47 -7.09
CA GLU A 207 -36.06 45.06 -6.70
C GLU A 207 -34.65 44.58 -6.34
N TYR A 208 -34.55 43.77 -5.28
CA TYR A 208 -33.32 43.10 -4.91
C TYR A 208 -33.54 41.60 -4.78
N ARG A 209 -32.56 40.86 -5.26
CA ARG A 209 -32.46 39.42 -5.13
C ARG A 209 -31.07 39.11 -4.59
N PHE A 210 -31.02 38.29 -3.56
CA PHE A 210 -29.77 37.76 -3.07
C PHE A 210 -29.05 36.95 -4.16
N SER A 211 -27.82 37.34 -4.47
CA SER A 211 -27.08 36.80 -5.60
C SER A 211 -25.85 35.99 -5.21
N SER A 212 -25.27 36.25 -4.03
CA SER A 212 -24.01 35.63 -3.61
C SER A 212 -24.21 34.50 -2.62
N THR A 213 -23.92 33.28 -3.04
CA THR A 213 -23.84 32.14 -2.13
C THR A 213 -22.70 32.31 -1.11
N ILE A 214 -22.98 32.01 0.16
CA ILE A 214 -21.95 31.90 1.19
C ILE A 214 -21.16 30.62 0.94
N ARG A 215 -20.00 30.77 0.29
CA ARG A 215 -19.07 29.68 0.05
C ARG A 215 -17.96 29.76 1.07
N LEU A 216 -17.87 28.75 1.93
CA LEU A 216 -16.78 28.63 2.90
C LEU A 216 -15.59 27.86 2.34
N PHE A 217 -15.84 27.04 1.31
CA PHE A 217 -14.83 26.29 0.58
C PHE A 217 -14.87 26.68 -0.89
N GLU A 218 -13.78 27.23 -1.38
CA GLU A 218 -13.54 27.33 -2.82
C GLU A 218 -12.90 26.01 -3.28
N GLN A 219 -13.31 25.49 -4.45
CA GLN A 219 -12.62 24.42 -5.17
C GLN A 219 -12.67 22.99 -4.59
N LYS A 220 -13.60 22.65 -3.69
CA LYS A 220 -13.76 21.26 -3.21
C LYS A 220 -14.98 20.56 -3.81
N ASN A 221 -14.78 19.34 -4.30
CA ASN A 221 -15.86 18.44 -4.69
C ASN A 221 -16.47 17.81 -3.42
N PHE A 222 -17.74 18.08 -3.14
CA PHE A 222 -18.46 17.44 -2.05
C PHE A 222 -19.49 16.46 -2.62
N ASP A 223 -19.61 15.28 -2.01
CA ASP A 223 -20.84 14.51 -2.18
C ASP A 223 -21.92 15.14 -1.33
N THR A 224 -23.05 15.46 -1.94
CA THR A 224 -24.21 16.03 -1.26
C THR A 224 -25.32 15.00 -1.22
N ARG A 225 -26.07 14.97 -0.11
CA ARG A 225 -27.27 14.15 0.07
C ARG A 225 -28.37 14.98 0.71
N LEU A 226 -29.61 14.79 0.24
CA LEU A 226 -30.79 15.41 0.84
C LEU A 226 -30.88 15.05 2.32
N HIS A 227 -31.06 16.04 3.18
CA HIS A 227 -31.25 15.86 4.62
C HIS A 227 -32.69 16.16 5.05
N SER A 228 -33.26 17.29 4.64
CA SER A 228 -34.60 17.70 5.07
C SER A 228 -35.25 18.65 4.07
N ILE A 229 -36.58 18.63 4.02
CA ILE A 229 -37.39 19.59 3.27
C ILE A 229 -38.36 20.25 4.25
N ARG A 230 -38.46 21.59 4.19
CA ARG A 230 -39.45 22.37 4.90
C ARG A 230 -40.22 23.24 3.92
N VAL A 231 -41.54 23.30 4.07
CA VAL A 231 -42.42 24.12 3.24
C VAL A 231 -43.12 25.14 4.12
N TYR A 232 -42.99 26.41 3.75
CA TYR A 232 -43.64 27.53 4.40
C TYR A 232 -44.67 28.13 3.45
N ALA A 233 -45.89 28.34 3.93
CA ALA A 233 -46.93 29.07 3.21
C ALA A 233 -47.02 30.50 3.72
N LEU A 234 -47.16 31.45 2.80
CA LEU A 234 -47.36 32.86 3.12
C LEU A 234 -48.84 33.21 2.98
N THR A 235 -49.45 33.68 4.07
CA THR A 235 -50.85 34.11 4.13
C THR A 235 -50.98 35.48 4.79
N ALA A 236 -52.10 36.17 4.58
CA ALA A 236 -52.41 37.39 5.33
C ALA A 236 -52.62 37.04 6.82
N GLY A 237 -52.26 37.93 7.75
CA GLY A 237 -52.16 37.68 9.19
C GLY A 237 -53.34 36.93 9.85
N ASN A 238 -54.57 37.17 9.37
CA ASN A 238 -55.78 36.58 9.94
C ASN A 238 -56.24 35.27 9.26
N ASN A 239 -55.55 34.82 8.21
CA ASN A 239 -55.90 33.60 7.50
C ASN A 239 -55.24 32.38 8.16
N GLU A 240 -55.97 31.28 8.20
CA GLU A 240 -55.41 29.98 8.60
C GLU A 240 -54.38 29.49 7.58
N ALA A 241 -53.48 28.60 8.05
CA ALA A 241 -52.48 27.99 7.19
C ALA A 241 -53.18 27.06 6.18
N PRO A 242 -52.84 27.14 4.88
CA PRO A 242 -53.46 26.29 3.87
C PRO A 242 -53.04 24.83 4.07
N PHE A 243 -53.96 23.91 3.77
CA PHE A 243 -53.63 22.49 3.67
C PHE A 243 -52.86 22.22 2.37
N ILE A 244 -51.68 21.63 2.48
CA ILE A 244 -50.85 21.24 1.33
C ILE A 244 -50.71 19.71 1.32
N PRO A 245 -51.14 19.02 0.24
CA PRO A 245 -50.87 17.60 0.06
C PRO A 245 -49.36 17.36 0.01
N THR A 246 -48.83 16.61 0.98
CA THR A 246 -47.38 16.38 1.17
C THR A 246 -46.99 14.91 1.14
N THR A 247 -47.93 14.02 0.81
CA THR A 247 -47.72 12.57 0.73
C THR A 247 -46.61 12.20 -0.25
N LEU A 248 -46.62 12.81 -1.45
CA LEU A 248 -45.60 12.57 -2.47
C LEU A 248 -44.20 13.03 -2.02
N VAL A 249 -44.12 14.17 -1.33
CA VAL A 249 -42.84 14.67 -0.77
C VAL A 249 -42.28 13.67 0.25
N LYS A 250 -43.15 13.16 1.13
CA LYS A 250 -42.76 12.20 2.15
C LYS A 250 -42.31 10.87 1.56
N GLU A 251 -43.07 10.34 0.60
CA GLU A 251 -42.70 9.11 -0.13
C GLU A 251 -41.35 9.27 -0.83
N PHE A 252 -41.15 10.37 -1.56
CA PHE A 252 -39.90 10.67 -2.23
C PHE A 252 -38.69 10.72 -1.26
N MET A 253 -38.86 11.32 -0.08
CA MET A 253 -37.83 11.42 0.95
C MET A 253 -37.53 10.06 1.61
N ASP A 254 -38.51 9.16 1.69
CA ASP A 254 -38.37 7.83 2.28
C ASP A 254 -37.73 6.82 1.32
N THR A 255 -37.93 6.97 0.01
CA THR A 255 -37.50 5.96 -0.98
C THR A 255 -36.18 6.27 -1.69
N THR A 256 -35.71 7.52 -1.70
CA THR A 256 -34.62 7.93 -2.60
C THR A 256 -33.29 8.11 -1.88
N TYR A 257 -32.27 7.35 -2.30
CA TYR A 257 -30.97 7.28 -1.59
C TYR A 257 -30.02 8.45 -1.88
N ASN A 258 -30.18 9.16 -3.01
CA ASN A 258 -29.42 10.39 -3.32
C ASN A 258 -30.04 11.23 -4.45
N PRO A 259 -31.25 11.80 -4.30
CA PRO A 259 -31.84 12.57 -5.38
C PRO A 259 -31.19 13.94 -5.55
N SER A 260 -30.93 14.33 -6.79
CA SER A 260 -30.76 15.75 -7.13
C SER A 260 -32.14 16.41 -7.14
N ILE A 261 -32.31 17.48 -6.35
CA ILE A 261 -33.57 18.21 -6.28
C ILE A 261 -33.54 19.34 -7.29
N SER A 262 -34.49 19.31 -8.21
CA SER A 262 -34.76 20.40 -9.14
C SER A 262 -36.06 21.10 -8.78
N ARG A 263 -36.19 22.36 -9.22
CA ARG A 263 -37.45 23.12 -9.11
C ARG A 263 -38.63 22.35 -9.69
N LYS A 264 -38.46 21.76 -10.88
CA LYS A 264 -39.49 20.98 -11.57
C LYS A 264 -39.96 19.79 -10.73
N LEU A 265 -39.02 19.03 -10.18
CA LEU A 265 -39.35 17.89 -9.32
C LEU A 265 -40.14 18.32 -8.08
N LEU A 266 -39.71 19.38 -7.40
CA LEU A 266 -40.44 19.88 -6.23
C LEU A 266 -41.85 20.39 -6.59
N GLN A 267 -42.05 20.98 -7.76
CA GLN A 267 -43.37 21.42 -8.24
C GLN A 267 -44.29 20.24 -8.57
N GLU A 268 -43.74 19.12 -9.06
CA GLU A 268 -44.49 17.88 -9.26
C GLU A 268 -44.88 17.24 -7.92
N LEU A 269 -43.98 17.28 -6.92
CA LEU A 269 -44.24 16.74 -5.58
C LEU A 269 -45.17 17.63 -4.75
N ILE A 270 -45.21 18.95 -5.01
CA ILE A 270 -46.02 19.94 -4.30
C ILE A 270 -46.94 20.67 -5.31
N PRO A 271 -48.03 20.03 -5.77
CA PRO A 271 -48.92 20.59 -6.79
C PRO A 271 -49.90 21.66 -6.25
N TYR A 272 -49.44 22.49 -5.30
CA TYR A 272 -50.26 23.54 -4.69
C TYR A 272 -49.97 24.91 -5.32
N LYS A 273 -51.04 25.64 -5.69
CA LYS A 273 -50.96 26.96 -6.34
C LYS A 273 -51.74 28.08 -5.63
N GLY A 274 -52.35 27.81 -4.47
CA GLY A 274 -53.31 28.73 -3.84
C GLY A 274 -52.69 29.95 -3.15
N SER A 275 -51.42 29.88 -2.76
CA SER A 275 -50.68 30.96 -2.11
C SER A 275 -49.19 30.83 -2.39
N PRO A 276 -48.39 31.90 -2.19
CA PRO A 276 -46.94 31.81 -2.29
C PRO A 276 -46.37 30.80 -1.30
N LEU A 277 -45.43 29.97 -1.79
CA LEU A 277 -44.71 29.00 -0.96
C LEU A 277 -43.21 29.25 -0.99
N ILE A 278 -42.57 28.99 0.14
CA ILE A 278 -41.11 28.96 0.26
C ILE A 278 -40.73 27.55 0.67
N VAL A 279 -39.96 26.88 -0.18
CA VAL A 279 -39.46 25.52 0.07
C VAL A 279 -37.98 25.61 0.41
N VAL A 280 -37.63 25.18 1.62
CA VAL A 280 -36.25 25.14 2.12
C VAL A 280 -35.77 23.70 2.06
N VAL A 281 -34.68 23.48 1.33
CA VAL A 281 -34.08 22.17 1.13
C VAL A 281 -32.67 22.19 1.72
N ASN A 282 -32.44 21.32 2.70
CA ASN A 282 -31.13 21.16 3.32
C ASN A 282 -30.46 19.88 2.81
N TYR A 283 -29.17 19.99 2.53
CA TYR A 283 -28.31 18.87 2.15
C TYR A 283 -27.20 18.74 3.18
N LYS A 284 -26.81 17.49 3.47
CA LYS A 284 -25.54 17.23 4.13
C LYS A 284 -24.49 16.88 3.11
N SER A 285 -23.27 17.35 3.33
CA SER A 285 -22.14 17.09 2.45
C SER A 285 -21.00 16.36 3.15
N LEU A 286 -20.32 15.48 2.41
CA LEU A 286 -19.18 14.69 2.86
C LEU A 286 -17.87 15.37 2.48
N TYR A 287 -16.96 15.49 3.45
CA TYR A 287 -15.56 15.85 3.17
C TYR A 287 -14.96 14.86 2.17
N ARG A 288 -14.45 15.35 1.04
CA ARG A 288 -13.60 14.54 0.16
C ARG A 288 -12.18 15.07 0.19
N MET A 289 -11.24 14.14 0.30
CA MET A 289 -9.84 14.45 0.10
C MET A 289 -9.60 14.79 -1.36
N GLU A 290 -8.66 15.71 -1.58
CA GLU A 290 -8.09 15.92 -2.89
C GLU A 290 -7.35 14.65 -3.30
N GLN A 291 -7.75 14.07 -4.43
CA GLN A 291 -7.06 12.94 -5.05
C GLN A 291 -5.66 13.39 -5.46
N ILE A 292 -4.64 12.59 -5.14
CA ILE A 292 -3.26 12.91 -5.46
C ILE A 292 -2.69 11.73 -6.26
N SER A 293 -2.13 12.03 -7.44
CA SER A 293 -1.34 11.04 -8.18
C SER A 293 0.06 10.90 -7.59
N GLY A 294 0.70 9.74 -7.77
CA GLY A 294 2.04 9.46 -7.21
C GLY A 294 3.11 10.48 -7.61
N ASP A 295 2.98 11.11 -8.79
CA ASP A 295 3.91 12.13 -9.28
C ASP A 295 3.69 13.51 -8.68
N GLU A 296 2.47 13.82 -8.26
CA GLU A 296 2.13 15.08 -7.59
C GLU A 296 2.56 15.11 -6.12
N ILE A 297 2.98 13.97 -5.55
CA ILE A 297 3.48 13.90 -4.17
C ILE A 297 4.91 14.48 -4.11
N THR A 298 5.00 15.78 -3.88
CA THR A 298 6.24 16.55 -3.73
C THR A 298 6.24 17.30 -2.41
N VAL A 299 7.42 17.70 -1.90
CA VAL A 299 7.55 18.52 -0.68
C VAL A 299 6.69 19.79 -0.78
N GLN A 300 6.73 20.47 -1.93
CA GLN A 300 5.97 21.70 -2.15
C GLN A 300 4.45 21.47 -2.04
N ASN A 301 3.93 20.39 -2.65
CA ASN A 301 2.50 20.09 -2.60
C ASN A 301 2.05 19.62 -1.21
N ILE A 302 2.90 18.85 -0.50
CA ILE A 302 2.66 18.45 0.89
C ILE A 302 2.60 19.69 1.79
N ASP A 303 3.55 20.62 1.66
CA ASP A 303 3.58 21.85 2.46
C ASP A 303 2.42 22.79 2.14
N LYS A 304 2.06 22.92 0.87
CA LYS A 304 0.88 23.67 0.45
C LYS A 304 -0.41 23.09 1.07
N ARG A 305 -0.57 21.75 1.06
CA ARG A 305 -1.71 21.07 1.68
C ARG A 305 -1.71 21.23 3.20
N ARG A 306 -0.54 21.16 3.85
CA ARG A 306 -0.37 21.41 5.30
C ARG A 306 -0.82 22.81 5.68
N LEU A 307 -0.30 23.85 5.02
CA LEU A 307 -0.68 25.23 5.29
C LEU A 307 -2.18 25.45 5.03
N ARG A 308 -2.74 24.83 3.98
CA ARG A 308 -4.18 24.90 3.72
C ARG A 308 -4.98 24.32 4.87
N ILE A 309 -4.69 23.10 5.31
CA ILE A 309 -5.50 22.44 6.36
C ILE A 309 -5.33 23.10 7.73
N GLU A 310 -4.14 23.60 8.06
CA GLU A 310 -3.90 24.39 9.28
C GLU A 310 -4.74 25.67 9.29
N ASN A 311 -4.78 26.39 8.17
CA ASN A 311 -5.61 27.58 8.01
C ASN A 311 -7.12 27.27 8.05
N GLU A 312 -7.55 26.18 7.40
CA GLU A 312 -8.95 25.73 7.45
C GLU A 312 -9.36 25.35 8.88
N TYR A 313 -8.48 24.68 9.65
CA TYR A 313 -8.74 24.33 11.04
C TYR A 313 -8.79 25.57 11.94
N ALA A 314 -7.83 26.49 11.80
CA ALA A 314 -7.78 27.74 12.56
C ALA A 314 -9.02 28.63 12.32
N ARG A 315 -9.59 28.59 11.11
CA ARG A 315 -10.84 29.27 10.75
C ARG A 315 -12.09 28.52 11.19
N GLY A 316 -11.95 27.36 11.81
CA GLY A 316 -13.07 26.52 12.20
C GLY A 316 -13.88 26.06 10.98
N LEU A 317 -13.21 25.66 9.89
CA LEU A 317 -13.82 25.05 8.70
C LEU A 317 -13.75 23.51 8.68
N VAL A 318 -12.74 22.91 9.31
CA VAL A 318 -12.65 21.45 9.48
C VAL A 318 -12.74 21.07 10.96
N SER A 319 -13.35 19.92 11.23
CA SER A 319 -13.45 19.38 12.60
C SER A 319 -12.06 18.99 13.12
N ASN A 320 -11.89 18.94 14.45
CA ASN A 320 -10.62 18.47 15.03
C ASN A 320 -10.30 17.04 14.59
N GLU A 321 -11.31 16.17 14.48
CA GLU A 321 -11.13 14.79 13.99
C GLU A 321 -10.57 14.78 12.56
N THR A 322 -11.20 15.48 11.63
CA THR A 322 -10.76 15.56 10.23
C THR A 322 -9.38 16.21 10.10
N TYR A 323 -9.08 17.21 10.93
CA TYR A 323 -7.76 17.82 11.00
C TYR A 323 -6.67 16.84 11.44
N GLN A 324 -6.92 16.02 12.47
CA GLN A 324 -5.95 14.98 12.88
C GLN A 324 -5.76 13.92 11.80
N LEU A 325 -6.83 13.50 11.12
CA LEU A 325 -6.75 12.55 10.00
C LEU A 325 -5.93 13.10 8.82
N GLU A 326 -6.14 14.37 8.45
CA GLU A 326 -5.32 15.04 7.42
C GLU A 326 -3.85 15.18 7.84
N LYS A 327 -3.57 15.51 9.10
CA LYS A 327 -2.21 15.59 9.61
C LYS A 327 -1.50 14.23 9.53
N ASN A 328 -2.17 13.17 9.96
CA ASN A 328 -1.69 11.80 9.85
C ASN A 328 -1.43 11.40 8.39
N PHE A 329 -2.33 11.78 7.47
CA PHE A 329 -2.15 11.52 6.04
C PHE A 329 -0.97 12.31 5.45
N LEU A 330 -0.77 13.56 5.87
CA LEU A 330 0.40 14.35 5.46
C LEU A 330 1.72 13.72 5.91
N ASP A 331 1.79 13.16 7.11
CA ASP A 331 2.99 12.45 7.58
C ASP A 331 3.22 11.15 6.81
N PHE A 332 2.16 10.45 6.42
CA PHE A 332 2.23 9.31 5.51
C PHE A 332 2.73 9.70 4.11
N LEU A 333 2.24 10.81 3.54
CA LEU A 333 2.73 11.35 2.26
C LEU A 333 4.22 11.72 2.31
N LYS A 334 4.70 12.27 3.43
CA LYS A 334 6.14 12.50 3.62
C LYS A 334 6.93 11.20 3.59
N SER A 335 6.45 10.15 4.26
CA SER A 335 7.10 8.83 4.20
C SER A 335 7.13 8.25 2.79
N PHE A 336 6.08 8.48 2.00
CA PHE A 336 6.06 8.06 0.60
C PHE A 336 7.06 8.86 -0.25
N TYR A 337 7.15 10.17 -0.03
CA TYR A 337 8.14 11.01 -0.70
C TYR A 337 9.58 10.58 -0.39
N GLU A 338 9.87 10.21 0.87
CA GLU A 338 11.16 9.67 1.26
C GLU A 338 11.49 8.37 0.51
N LEU A 339 10.51 7.46 0.36
CA LEU A 339 10.66 6.26 -0.48
C LEU A 339 10.98 6.62 -1.93
N LYS A 340 10.24 7.55 -2.53
CA LYS A 340 10.49 8.01 -3.90
C LYS A 340 11.92 8.56 -4.05
N ARG A 341 12.38 9.37 -3.08
CA ARG A 341 13.75 9.90 -3.07
C ARG A 341 14.79 8.78 -2.98
N SER A 342 14.59 7.79 -2.11
CA SER A 342 15.49 6.63 -2.00
C SER A 342 15.56 5.81 -3.29
N ILE A 343 14.43 5.64 -3.99
CA ILE A 343 14.38 4.96 -5.29
C ILE A 343 15.17 5.75 -6.34
N GLU A 344 15.00 7.07 -6.42
CA GLU A 344 15.75 7.92 -7.36
C GLU A 344 17.25 7.90 -7.07
N LEU A 345 17.65 7.93 -5.80
CA LEU A 345 19.05 7.78 -5.40
C LEU A 345 19.63 6.42 -5.82
N TYR A 346 18.86 5.34 -5.64
CA TYR A 346 19.25 4.02 -6.13
C TYR A 346 19.41 4.00 -7.67
N LYS A 347 18.43 4.53 -8.42
CA LYS A 347 18.49 4.59 -9.89
C LYS A 347 19.71 5.37 -10.37
N LEU A 348 20.04 6.47 -9.71
CA LEU A 348 21.25 7.25 -10.02
C LEU A 348 22.52 6.44 -9.74
N ASN A 349 22.63 5.81 -8.57
CA ASN A 349 23.78 5.00 -8.20
C ASN A 349 23.95 3.78 -9.13
N PHE A 350 22.85 3.13 -9.52
CA PHE A 350 22.86 2.03 -10.46
C PHE A 350 23.42 2.45 -11.83
N LYS A 351 23.05 3.65 -12.31
CA LYS A 351 23.59 4.21 -13.56
C LYS A 351 25.08 4.55 -13.47
N VAL A 352 25.55 5.02 -12.32
CA VAL A 352 26.95 5.48 -12.14
C VAL A 352 27.90 4.34 -11.80
N SER A 353 27.50 3.40 -10.95
CA SER A 353 28.38 2.38 -10.34
C SER A 353 28.03 0.94 -10.76
N GLY A 354 27.00 0.74 -11.58
CA GLY A 354 26.50 -0.59 -11.95
C GLY A 354 25.95 -1.37 -10.76
N SER A 355 25.88 -2.69 -10.87
CA SER A 355 25.31 -3.57 -9.84
C SER A 355 26.12 -3.59 -8.53
N ASN A 356 27.44 -3.46 -8.61
CA ASN A 356 28.36 -3.80 -7.51
C ASN A 356 28.42 -2.76 -6.37
N GLY A 357 27.77 -1.60 -6.53
CA GLY A 357 27.80 -0.50 -5.56
C GLY A 357 26.43 -0.07 -5.02
N THR A 358 25.35 -0.81 -5.31
CA THR A 358 23.97 -0.33 -5.03
C THR A 358 23.36 -0.81 -3.72
N GLY A 359 24.02 -1.72 -3.00
CA GLY A 359 23.52 -2.32 -1.76
C GLY A 359 23.09 -1.29 -0.72
N SER A 360 23.87 -0.23 -0.50
CA SER A 360 23.52 0.82 0.47
C SER A 360 22.28 1.62 0.08
N SER A 361 22.11 1.93 -1.22
CA SER A 361 20.91 2.63 -1.69
C SER A 361 19.66 1.74 -1.69
N LEU A 362 19.79 0.45 -2.04
CA LEU A 362 18.68 -0.50 -1.94
C LEU A 362 18.27 -0.74 -0.48
N MET A 363 19.23 -0.76 0.44
CA MET A 363 18.94 -0.84 1.87
C MET A 363 18.11 0.37 2.34
N GLN A 364 18.41 1.58 1.86
CA GLN A 364 17.59 2.77 2.15
C GLN A 364 16.17 2.65 1.58
N VAL A 365 16.02 2.09 0.37
CA VAL A 365 14.70 1.79 -0.22
C VAL A 365 13.93 0.80 0.66
N ALA A 366 14.58 -0.26 1.15
CA ALA A 366 13.97 -1.24 2.04
C ALA A 366 13.44 -0.60 3.33
N PHE A 367 14.25 0.25 3.99
CA PHE A 367 13.85 0.97 5.19
C PHE A 367 12.68 1.93 4.93
N ALA A 368 12.75 2.73 3.87
CA ALA A 368 11.70 3.68 3.54
C ALA A 368 10.37 2.98 3.20
N TYR A 369 10.43 1.86 2.46
CA TYR A 369 9.23 1.10 2.12
C TYR A 369 8.61 0.41 3.34
N ARG A 370 9.42 -0.18 4.21
CA ARG A 370 8.92 -0.78 5.46
C ARG A 370 8.28 0.28 6.36
N GLN A 371 8.90 1.45 6.50
CA GLN A 371 8.35 2.55 7.29
C GLN A 371 6.99 3.01 6.74
N LEU A 372 6.84 3.10 5.41
CA LEU A 372 5.56 3.41 4.77
C LEU A 372 4.47 2.37 5.10
N LEU A 373 4.79 1.08 4.98
CA LEU A 373 3.85 -0.01 5.30
C LEU A 373 3.44 0.00 6.77
N ARG A 374 4.41 0.24 7.67
CA ARG A 374 4.18 0.33 9.11
C ARG A 374 3.26 1.51 9.46
N LEU A 375 3.53 2.70 8.92
CA LEU A 375 2.68 3.87 9.15
C LEU A 375 1.23 3.62 8.70
N ASN A 376 1.02 2.99 7.55
CA ASN A 376 -0.34 2.67 7.12
C ASN A 376 -1.03 1.72 8.10
N ARG A 377 -0.34 0.67 8.54
CA ARG A 377 -0.87 -0.29 9.52
C ARG A 377 -1.18 0.37 10.86
N ASP A 378 -0.31 1.25 11.35
CA ASP A 378 -0.51 1.97 12.60
C ASP A 378 -1.75 2.88 12.51
N HIS A 379 -1.97 3.55 11.37
CA HIS A 379 -3.18 4.33 11.14
C HIS A 379 -4.44 3.47 11.03
N ASP A 380 -4.36 2.29 10.41
CA ASP A 380 -5.46 1.32 10.36
C ASP A 380 -5.89 0.88 11.77
N ILE A 381 -4.91 0.67 12.68
CA ILE A 381 -5.15 0.24 14.07
C ILE A 381 -5.71 1.40 14.91
N ILE A 382 -5.13 2.59 14.83
CA ILE A 382 -5.53 3.75 15.64
C ILE A 382 -6.96 4.21 15.29
N ASN A 383 -7.37 4.04 14.02
CA ASN A 383 -8.66 4.51 13.53
C ASN A 383 -9.73 3.42 13.40
N VAL A 384 -9.59 2.29 14.11
CA VAL A 384 -10.62 1.24 14.15
C VAL A 384 -11.95 1.83 14.64
N GLY A 385 -13.01 1.63 13.85
CA GLY A 385 -14.35 2.14 14.15
C GLY A 385 -14.58 3.60 13.73
N ASN A 386 -13.56 4.31 13.24
CA ASN A 386 -13.73 5.65 12.68
C ASN A 386 -14.29 5.56 11.25
N THR A 387 -15.56 5.95 11.06
CA THR A 387 -16.23 5.91 9.76
C THR A 387 -15.61 6.88 8.75
N THR A 388 -15.19 8.07 9.20
CA THR A 388 -14.53 9.08 8.36
C THR A 388 -13.21 8.54 7.79
N TYR A 389 -12.40 7.92 8.63
CA TYR A 389 -11.17 7.26 8.20
C TYR A 389 -11.47 6.14 7.19
N ALA A 390 -12.38 5.22 7.53
CA ALA A 390 -12.68 4.06 6.71
C ALA A 390 -13.22 4.43 5.31
N SER A 391 -14.08 5.44 5.20
CA SER A 391 -14.72 5.78 3.93
C SER A 391 -13.98 6.83 3.11
N VAL A 392 -13.26 7.75 3.75
CA VAL A 392 -12.62 8.89 3.07
C VAL A 392 -11.10 8.72 2.97
N PHE A 393 -10.43 8.40 4.08
CA PHE A 393 -8.96 8.41 4.13
C PHE A 393 -8.35 7.09 3.69
N LYS A 394 -8.84 5.96 4.20
CA LYS A 394 -8.30 4.62 3.93
C LYS A 394 -8.16 4.30 2.42
N PRO A 395 -9.13 4.66 1.55
CA PRO A 395 -8.95 4.50 0.11
C PRO A 395 -7.73 5.26 -0.43
N GLU A 396 -7.48 6.49 0.03
CA GLU A 396 -6.34 7.30 -0.41
C GLU A 396 -5.00 6.74 0.09
N TYR A 397 -4.95 6.23 1.33
CA TYR A 397 -3.78 5.48 1.82
C TYR A 397 -3.45 4.28 0.91
N ASN A 398 -4.47 3.49 0.56
CA ASN A 398 -4.31 2.33 -0.31
C ASN A 398 -3.86 2.72 -1.73
N THR A 399 -4.38 3.82 -2.27
CA THR A 399 -3.96 4.36 -3.58
C THR A 399 -2.48 4.70 -3.59
N VAL A 400 -2.00 5.43 -2.57
CA VAL A 400 -0.58 5.80 -2.45
C VAL A 400 0.32 4.57 -2.22
N GLN A 401 -0.13 3.57 -1.44
CA GLN A 401 0.58 2.30 -1.34
C GLN A 401 0.64 1.56 -2.68
N GLY A 402 -0.43 1.63 -3.48
CA GLY A 402 -0.46 1.11 -4.84
C GLY A 402 0.62 1.73 -5.72
N TYR A 403 0.79 3.05 -5.67
CA TYR A 403 1.88 3.73 -6.38
C TYR A 403 3.27 3.29 -5.90
N ALA A 404 3.46 3.09 -4.59
CA ALA A 404 4.73 2.59 -4.06
C ALA A 404 5.05 1.19 -4.61
N GLY A 405 4.03 0.32 -4.69
CA GLY A 405 4.14 -0.99 -5.30
C GLY A 405 4.55 -0.94 -6.77
N LEU A 406 3.99 -0.01 -7.56
CA LEU A 406 4.33 0.18 -8.96
C LEU A 406 5.78 0.64 -9.16
N TYR A 407 6.24 1.65 -8.39
CA TYR A 407 7.63 2.11 -8.48
C TYR A 407 8.64 1.03 -8.10
N LEU A 408 8.26 0.11 -7.21
CA LEU A 408 9.12 -1.02 -6.81
C LEU A 408 9.09 -2.20 -7.81
N GLU A 409 8.21 -2.20 -8.80
CA GLU A 409 8.16 -3.24 -9.84
C GLU A 409 8.97 -2.88 -11.11
N GLU A 410 9.58 -1.70 -11.14
CA GLU A 410 10.29 -1.19 -12.32
C GLU A 410 11.53 -2.02 -12.68
N ASP A 411 12.21 -2.63 -11.71
CA ASP A 411 13.35 -3.52 -11.95
C ASP A 411 13.46 -4.66 -10.92
N ILE A 412 14.33 -5.63 -11.24
CA ILE A 412 14.49 -6.88 -10.47
C ILE A 412 14.95 -6.61 -9.03
N ASN A 413 15.85 -5.66 -8.80
CA ASN A 413 16.37 -5.38 -7.46
C ASN A 413 15.33 -4.65 -6.61
N LEU A 414 14.60 -3.69 -7.21
CA LEU A 414 13.49 -3.03 -6.52
C LEU A 414 12.37 -4.03 -6.18
N LYS A 415 12.07 -4.95 -7.11
CA LYS A 415 11.08 -6.00 -6.89
C LYS A 415 11.51 -6.93 -5.75
N SER A 416 12.77 -7.35 -5.76
CA SER A 416 13.34 -8.21 -4.71
C SER A 416 13.38 -7.47 -3.37
N THR A 417 13.62 -6.16 -3.37
CA THR A 417 13.54 -5.31 -2.16
C THR A 417 12.12 -5.28 -1.61
N ARG A 418 11.11 -5.13 -2.46
CA ARG A 418 9.70 -5.22 -2.07
C ARG A 418 9.38 -6.59 -1.47
N GLU A 419 9.80 -7.67 -2.12
CA GLU A 419 9.57 -9.04 -1.65
C GLU A 419 10.25 -9.33 -0.31
N LEU A 420 11.47 -8.83 -0.10
CA LEU A 420 12.19 -8.90 1.18
C LEU A 420 11.39 -8.20 2.28
N VAL A 421 10.96 -6.95 2.06
CA VAL A 421 10.22 -6.17 3.06
C VAL A 421 8.86 -6.83 3.39
N LEU A 422 8.18 -7.38 2.39
CA LEU A 422 6.94 -8.14 2.62
C LEU A 422 7.20 -9.41 3.43
N ALA A 423 8.25 -10.16 3.12
CA ALA A 423 8.65 -11.34 3.90
C ALA A 423 9.00 -10.98 5.35
N ILE A 424 9.70 -9.87 5.60
CA ILE A 424 9.99 -9.37 6.95
C ILE A 424 8.68 -9.10 7.70
N ASN A 425 7.71 -8.43 7.07
CA ASN A 425 6.42 -8.13 7.69
C ASN A 425 5.59 -9.39 7.98
N GLU A 426 5.64 -10.40 7.10
CA GLU A 426 4.99 -11.70 7.30
C GLU A 426 5.59 -12.44 8.50
N VAL A 427 6.92 -12.45 8.62
CA VAL A 427 7.63 -13.05 9.76
C VAL A 427 7.28 -12.33 11.07
N GLU A 428 7.30 -11.00 11.07
CA GLU A 428 6.95 -10.19 12.24
C GLU A 428 5.49 -10.41 12.68
N ALA A 429 4.59 -10.68 11.74
CA ALA A 429 3.21 -11.06 12.01
C ALA A 429 3.02 -12.54 12.42
N GLY A 430 4.09 -13.34 12.47
CA GLY A 430 4.02 -14.77 12.80
C GLY A 430 3.43 -15.64 11.68
N LEU A 431 3.35 -15.12 10.45
CA LEU A 431 2.76 -15.79 9.29
C LEU A 431 3.78 -16.66 8.54
N ILE A 432 4.47 -17.53 9.27
CA ILE A 432 5.49 -18.42 8.70
C ILE A 432 4.81 -19.57 7.92
N PRO A 433 5.21 -19.83 6.66
CA PRO A 433 4.67 -20.93 5.88
C PRO A 433 4.88 -22.29 6.55
N LYS A 434 3.82 -23.10 6.61
CA LYS A 434 3.90 -24.47 7.15
C LYS A 434 4.52 -25.46 6.16
N LYS A 435 4.29 -25.26 4.86
CA LYS A 435 4.77 -26.14 3.79
C LYS A 435 6.23 -25.83 3.44
N GLN A 436 6.98 -26.87 3.10
CA GLN A 436 8.40 -26.77 2.79
C GLN A 436 8.71 -25.80 1.64
N ASP A 437 8.01 -25.91 0.51
CA ASP A 437 8.24 -25.02 -0.65
C ASP A 437 7.99 -23.55 -0.29
N GLY A 438 7.04 -23.29 0.60
CA GLY A 438 6.77 -21.96 1.12
C GLY A 438 7.90 -21.43 2.01
N LYS A 439 8.51 -22.30 2.83
CA LYS A 439 9.68 -21.94 3.65
C LYS A 439 10.89 -21.63 2.76
N GLU A 440 11.17 -22.45 1.75
CA GLU A 440 12.27 -22.24 0.78
C GLU A 440 12.08 -20.92 0.01
N ALA A 441 10.86 -20.64 -0.47
CA ALA A 441 10.56 -19.38 -1.14
C ALA A 441 10.74 -18.17 -0.22
N MET A 442 10.33 -18.27 1.05
CA MET A 442 10.52 -17.21 2.05
C MET A 442 12.00 -17.00 2.37
N VAL A 443 12.77 -18.08 2.55
CA VAL A 443 14.23 -18.02 2.73
C VAL A 443 14.92 -17.37 1.54
N GLY A 444 14.53 -17.70 0.31
CA GLY A 444 15.03 -17.05 -0.90
C GLY A 444 14.80 -15.54 -0.92
N LYS A 445 13.62 -15.07 -0.49
CA LYS A 445 13.31 -13.63 -0.36
C LYS A 445 14.16 -12.96 0.73
N LEU A 446 14.35 -13.63 1.87
CA LEU A 446 15.12 -13.09 3.00
C LEU A 446 16.61 -12.99 2.68
N HIS A 447 17.17 -13.96 1.94
CA HIS A 447 18.57 -13.92 1.48
C HIS A 447 18.88 -12.80 0.48
N PHE A 448 17.87 -12.14 -0.10
CA PHE A 448 18.13 -10.93 -0.87
C PHE A 448 18.83 -9.85 -0.02
N ALA A 449 18.69 -9.89 1.32
CA ALA A 449 19.39 -9.00 2.22
C ALA A 449 20.93 -9.15 2.18
N ASP A 450 21.46 -10.27 1.67
CA ASP A 450 22.91 -10.54 1.59
C ASP A 450 23.64 -9.58 0.63
N ILE A 451 22.91 -8.85 -0.23
CA ILE A 451 23.50 -7.82 -1.11
C ILE A 451 23.82 -6.51 -0.36
N PHE A 452 23.25 -6.33 0.83
CA PHE A 452 23.44 -5.12 1.62
C PHE A 452 24.77 -5.15 2.38
N ASN A 453 25.19 -3.99 2.89
CA ASN A 453 26.32 -3.95 3.80
C ASN A 453 25.95 -4.71 5.10
N VAL A 454 26.64 -5.82 5.36
CA VAL A 454 26.34 -6.76 6.44
C VAL A 454 26.35 -6.07 7.82
N ASP A 455 27.33 -5.21 8.09
CA ASP A 455 27.46 -4.53 9.38
C ASP A 455 26.31 -3.55 9.62
N GLN A 456 25.99 -2.74 8.61
CA GLN A 456 24.88 -1.78 8.69
C GLN A 456 23.53 -2.50 8.80
N TRP A 457 23.29 -3.52 7.98
CA TRP A 457 22.05 -4.28 8.00
C TRP A 457 21.84 -4.97 9.35
N ASN A 458 22.83 -5.71 9.86
CA ASN A 458 22.71 -6.45 11.12
C ASN A 458 22.55 -5.52 12.34
N SER A 459 23.01 -4.28 12.25
CA SER A 459 22.77 -3.28 13.29
C SER A 459 21.32 -2.78 13.34
N SER A 460 20.61 -2.83 12.21
CA SER A 460 19.22 -2.36 12.05
C SER A 460 18.20 -3.31 12.68
N THR A 461 16.97 -2.83 12.87
CA THR A 461 15.85 -3.67 13.35
C THR A 461 15.48 -4.75 12.34
N GLU A 462 15.46 -4.39 11.07
CA GLU A 462 15.12 -5.23 9.93
C GLU A 462 16.12 -6.37 9.77
N GLY A 463 17.41 -6.08 9.92
CA GLY A 463 18.44 -7.12 9.85
C GLY A 463 18.39 -8.08 11.02
N LYS A 464 18.07 -7.63 12.23
CA LYS A 464 17.86 -8.54 13.38
C LYS A 464 16.67 -9.47 13.18
N ILE A 465 15.55 -8.95 12.66
CA ILE A 465 14.38 -9.77 12.32
C ILE A 465 14.76 -10.78 11.24
N THR A 466 15.41 -10.33 10.16
CA THR A 466 15.82 -11.17 9.03
C THR A 466 16.77 -12.28 9.48
N ALA A 467 17.80 -11.96 10.26
CA ALA A 467 18.77 -12.93 10.76
C ALA A 467 18.12 -13.98 11.69
N SER A 468 17.23 -13.54 12.58
CA SER A 468 16.47 -14.45 13.46
C SER A 468 15.55 -15.36 12.65
N ALA A 469 14.89 -14.81 11.63
CA ALA A 469 13.98 -15.54 10.74
C ALA A 469 14.73 -16.61 9.94
N LEU A 470 15.83 -16.21 9.27
CA LEU A 470 16.68 -17.10 8.49
C LEU A 470 17.18 -18.25 9.36
N ARG A 471 17.75 -17.96 10.54
CA ARG A 471 18.23 -19.01 11.46
C ARG A 471 17.15 -20.04 11.81
N SER A 472 15.93 -19.59 12.10
CA SER A 472 14.81 -20.48 12.46
C SER A 472 14.31 -21.29 11.27
N LEU A 473 14.09 -20.63 10.13
CA LEU A 473 13.58 -21.24 8.91
C LEU A 473 14.57 -22.25 8.33
N GLU A 474 15.84 -21.88 8.24
CA GLU A 474 16.89 -22.75 7.72
C GLU A 474 17.12 -23.98 8.59
N GLU A 475 17.12 -23.85 9.92
CA GLU A 475 17.24 -25.00 10.80
C GLU A 475 16.03 -25.93 10.65
N SER A 476 14.82 -25.38 10.55
CA SER A 476 13.61 -26.18 10.28
C SER A 476 13.70 -26.91 8.94
N ILE A 477 14.11 -26.23 7.86
CA ILE A 477 14.31 -26.83 6.53
C ILE A 477 15.36 -27.93 6.61
N TYR A 478 16.48 -27.68 7.30
CA TYR A 478 17.56 -28.63 7.45
C TYR A 478 17.08 -29.90 8.17
N VAL A 479 16.43 -29.76 9.32
CA VAL A 479 15.92 -30.89 10.10
C VAL A 479 14.89 -31.70 9.30
N GLU A 480 13.97 -31.04 8.60
CA GLU A 480 12.88 -31.71 7.87
C GLU A 480 13.34 -32.39 6.57
N LYS A 481 14.25 -31.77 5.80
CA LYS A 481 14.61 -32.22 4.44
C LYS A 481 16.03 -32.81 4.34
N PHE A 482 17.01 -32.23 5.03
CA PHE A 482 18.43 -32.56 4.82
C PHE A 482 19.03 -33.50 5.87
N SER A 483 18.57 -33.43 7.13
CA SER A 483 19.19 -34.13 8.26
C SER A 483 19.34 -35.63 8.04
N VAL A 484 18.28 -36.29 7.56
CA VAL A 484 18.23 -37.74 7.32
C VAL A 484 19.24 -38.15 6.25
N GLU A 485 19.33 -37.40 5.14
CA GLU A 485 20.25 -37.75 4.06
C GLU A 485 21.71 -37.44 4.44
N VAL A 486 21.95 -36.36 5.19
CA VAL A 486 23.27 -36.03 5.73
C VAL A 486 23.76 -37.12 6.69
N GLU A 487 22.93 -37.56 7.63
CA GLU A 487 23.29 -38.63 8.57
C GLU A 487 23.45 -39.98 7.86
N LYS A 488 22.63 -40.26 6.84
CA LYS A 488 22.78 -41.45 6.00
C LYS A 488 24.13 -41.47 5.28
N ILE A 489 24.57 -40.34 4.71
CA ILE A 489 25.89 -40.26 4.06
C ILE A 489 27.01 -40.44 5.08
N LYS A 490 26.92 -39.82 6.26
CA LYS A 490 27.91 -40.01 7.33
C LYS A 490 28.01 -41.46 7.81
N ALA A 491 26.89 -42.17 7.87
CA ALA A 491 26.85 -43.58 8.29
C ALA A 491 27.24 -44.56 7.18
N THR A 492 27.24 -44.13 5.91
CA THR A 492 27.52 -45.01 4.77
C THR A 492 29.01 -45.26 4.65
N LYS A 493 29.43 -46.53 4.72
CA LYS A 493 30.82 -46.91 4.50
C LYS A 493 31.20 -46.70 3.02
N ALA A 494 32.29 -45.99 2.81
CA ALA A 494 32.86 -45.75 1.49
C ALA A 494 33.41 -47.06 0.90
N THR A 495 32.79 -47.52 -0.19
CA THR A 495 33.13 -48.75 -0.93
C THR A 495 32.72 -48.55 -2.39
N ASP A 496 33.21 -49.38 -3.31
CA ASP A 496 32.89 -49.27 -4.75
C ASP A 496 31.38 -49.33 -5.05
N LYS A 497 30.61 -50.06 -4.22
CA LYS A 497 29.15 -50.16 -4.36
C LYS A 497 28.42 -48.87 -3.96
N ASN A 498 29.05 -48.05 -3.11
CA ASN A 498 28.45 -46.86 -2.52
C ASN A 498 29.10 -45.55 -3.02
N GLY A 499 29.95 -45.60 -4.05
CA GLY A 499 30.68 -44.40 -4.53
C GLY A 499 29.77 -43.22 -4.93
N THR A 500 28.51 -43.49 -5.30
CA THR A 500 27.49 -42.50 -5.68
C THR A 500 26.54 -42.11 -4.55
N ALA A 501 26.79 -42.55 -3.31
CA ALA A 501 25.92 -42.25 -2.17
C ALA A 501 25.72 -40.75 -1.90
N SER A 502 26.66 -39.90 -2.35
CA SER A 502 26.57 -38.44 -2.23
C SER A 502 25.67 -37.76 -3.27
N ASP A 503 25.31 -38.43 -4.36
CA ASP A 503 24.73 -37.78 -5.55
C ASP A 503 23.34 -37.20 -5.27
N LYS A 504 22.53 -37.91 -4.48
CA LYS A 504 21.21 -37.41 -4.04
C LYS A 504 21.33 -36.11 -3.24
N LEU A 505 22.31 -36.02 -2.34
CA LEU A 505 22.54 -34.80 -1.56
C LEU A 505 23.05 -33.66 -2.46
N GLN A 506 23.83 -33.97 -3.51
CA GLN A 506 24.23 -32.99 -4.52
C GLN A 506 23.08 -32.45 -5.36
N GLU A 507 22.11 -33.30 -5.69
CA GLU A 507 20.89 -32.88 -6.38
C GLU A 507 20.08 -31.91 -5.50
N MET A 508 19.86 -32.28 -4.23
CA MET A 508 19.16 -31.44 -3.25
C MET A 508 19.81 -30.07 -3.05
N LEU A 509 21.14 -29.97 -3.15
CA LEU A 509 21.88 -28.70 -3.06
C LEU A 509 21.51 -27.69 -4.17
N ARG A 510 21.12 -28.18 -5.34
CA ARG A 510 20.78 -27.32 -6.50
C ARG A 510 19.43 -26.64 -6.36
N GLU A 511 18.53 -27.23 -5.58
CA GLU A 511 17.13 -26.79 -5.46
C GLU A 511 16.86 -25.97 -4.20
N THR A 512 17.76 -26.00 -3.21
CA THR A 512 17.57 -25.33 -1.92
C THR A 512 18.02 -23.87 -1.96
N ALA A 513 17.26 -22.98 -1.31
CA ALA A 513 17.67 -21.61 -1.01
C ALA A 513 18.37 -21.51 0.36
N CYS A 514 18.15 -22.50 1.25
CA CYS A 514 18.78 -22.58 2.57
C CYS A 514 20.31 -22.72 2.51
N MET A 515 21.04 -21.70 2.99
CA MET A 515 22.50 -21.64 3.05
C MET A 515 23.06 -22.56 4.13
N THR A 516 22.47 -22.60 5.32
CA THR A 516 22.88 -23.55 6.38
C THR A 516 22.79 -25.01 5.90
N CYS A 517 21.76 -25.33 5.12
CA CYS A 517 21.56 -26.65 4.52
C CYS A 517 22.66 -26.95 3.51
N ARG A 518 23.04 -25.95 2.69
CA ARG A 518 24.15 -26.07 1.74
C ARG A 518 25.47 -26.34 2.43
N ASP A 519 25.82 -25.57 3.44
CA ASP A 519 27.10 -25.70 4.14
C ASP A 519 27.25 -27.07 4.81
N ARG A 520 26.22 -27.51 5.55
CA ARG A 520 26.23 -28.82 6.24
C ARG A 520 26.28 -29.98 5.25
N ALA A 521 25.54 -29.89 4.14
CA ALA A 521 25.55 -30.91 3.10
C ALA A 521 26.89 -30.98 2.35
N ILE A 522 27.48 -29.84 1.99
CA ILE A 522 28.82 -29.77 1.36
C ILE A 522 29.88 -30.38 2.28
N MET A 523 29.84 -30.09 3.58
CA MET A 523 30.75 -30.69 4.55
C MET A 523 30.62 -32.22 4.60
N ALA A 524 29.38 -32.75 4.61
CA ALA A 524 29.13 -34.18 4.61
C ALA A 524 29.63 -34.86 3.32
N ILE A 525 29.37 -34.25 2.16
CA ILE A 525 29.85 -34.74 0.85
C ILE A 525 31.38 -34.76 0.80
N LYS A 526 32.03 -33.68 1.27
CA LYS A 526 33.50 -33.59 1.29
C LYS A 526 34.12 -34.67 2.18
N SER A 527 33.53 -34.91 3.35
CA SER A 527 33.98 -35.96 4.27
C SER A 527 33.82 -37.37 3.66
N PHE A 528 32.69 -37.64 3.00
CA PHE A 528 32.46 -38.92 2.33
C PHE A 528 33.45 -39.14 1.17
N ARG A 529 33.66 -38.13 0.32
CA ARG A 529 34.60 -38.19 -0.81
C ARG A 529 36.03 -38.46 -0.33
N SER A 530 36.49 -37.78 0.71
CA SER A 530 37.80 -38.04 1.31
C SER A 530 37.92 -39.48 1.83
N SER A 531 36.86 -40.01 2.46
CA SER A 531 36.85 -41.41 2.93
C SER A 531 36.87 -42.42 1.78
N TYR A 532 36.23 -42.09 0.65
CA TYR A 532 36.21 -42.92 -0.56
C TYR A 532 37.54 -42.91 -1.30
N GLU A 533 38.19 -41.76 -1.41
CA GLU A 533 39.55 -41.64 -1.95
C GLU A 533 40.54 -42.48 -1.14
N GLU A 534 40.43 -42.47 0.19
CA GLU A 534 41.26 -43.30 1.07
C GLU A 534 40.98 -44.80 0.91
N TYR A 535 39.70 -45.20 0.79
CA TYR A 535 39.34 -46.58 0.49
C TYR A 535 39.96 -47.05 -0.84
N LEU A 536 39.84 -46.24 -1.91
CA LEU A 536 40.42 -46.57 -3.21
C LEU A 536 41.94 -46.72 -3.12
N ARG A 537 42.59 -45.84 -2.35
CA ARG A 537 44.04 -45.88 -2.11
C ARG A 537 44.46 -47.20 -1.46
N LEU A 538 43.79 -47.58 -0.36
CA LEU A 538 44.06 -48.83 0.35
C LEU A 538 43.80 -50.07 -0.52
N SER A 539 42.72 -50.05 -1.32
CA SER A 539 42.41 -51.15 -2.25
C SER A 539 43.49 -51.32 -3.32
N GLU A 540 43.95 -50.24 -3.94
CA GLU A 540 45.03 -50.28 -4.94
C GLU A 540 46.38 -50.68 -4.33
N LEU A 541 46.66 -50.27 -3.08
CA LEU A 541 47.84 -50.70 -2.33
C LEU A 541 47.81 -52.21 -2.05
N HIS A 542 46.68 -52.75 -1.58
CA HIS A 542 46.54 -54.20 -1.39
C HIS A 542 46.72 -55.00 -2.69
N ARG A 543 46.21 -54.47 -3.80
CA ARG A 543 46.45 -55.05 -5.13
C ARG A 543 47.93 -54.97 -5.51
N LYS A 544 48.60 -53.84 -5.24
CA LYS A 544 50.04 -53.65 -5.48
C LYS A 544 50.86 -54.66 -4.71
N ASP A 545 50.58 -54.86 -3.42
CA ASP A 545 51.31 -55.80 -2.58
C ASP A 545 51.16 -57.23 -3.11
N SER A 546 49.92 -57.61 -3.45
CA SER A 546 49.62 -58.92 -4.05
C SER A 546 50.35 -59.11 -5.38
N LEU A 547 50.32 -58.09 -6.25
CA LEU A 547 50.95 -58.13 -7.57
C LEU A 547 52.47 -58.13 -7.49
N SER A 548 53.05 -57.40 -6.54
CA SER A 548 54.50 -57.31 -6.34
C SER A 548 55.09 -58.68 -5.97
N LEU A 549 54.41 -59.44 -5.11
CA LEU A 549 54.82 -60.80 -4.75
C LEU A 549 54.88 -61.73 -5.98
N VAL A 550 53.87 -61.65 -6.85
CA VAL A 550 53.83 -62.45 -8.09
C VAL A 550 54.87 -61.96 -9.09
N ALA A 551 55.00 -60.64 -9.27
CA ALA A 551 55.95 -60.01 -10.18
C ALA A 551 57.40 -60.34 -9.82
N MET A 552 57.78 -60.31 -8.53
CA MET A 552 59.11 -60.71 -8.06
C MET A 552 59.42 -62.18 -8.32
N ALA A 553 58.45 -63.07 -8.07
CA ALA A 553 58.64 -64.49 -8.36
C ALA A 553 58.78 -64.75 -9.87
N GLN A 554 57.95 -64.07 -10.68
CA GLN A 554 58.00 -64.20 -12.14
C GLN A 554 59.27 -63.59 -12.73
N SER A 555 59.76 -62.44 -12.24
CA SER A 555 60.98 -61.82 -12.73
C SER A 555 62.17 -62.76 -12.58
N TYR A 556 62.24 -63.53 -11.49
CA TYR A 556 63.26 -64.56 -11.30
C TYR A 556 63.16 -65.68 -12.35
N VAL A 557 61.95 -66.21 -12.59
CA VAL A 557 61.72 -67.23 -13.63
C VAL A 557 62.06 -66.70 -15.03
N PHE A 558 61.70 -65.45 -15.32
CA PHE A 558 62.03 -64.80 -16.58
C PHE A 558 63.54 -64.58 -16.72
N LEU A 559 64.23 -64.18 -15.66
CA LEU A 559 65.68 -64.02 -15.67
C LEU A 559 66.40 -65.34 -15.93
N GLN A 560 65.95 -66.45 -15.33
CA GLN A 560 66.49 -67.78 -15.63
C GLN A 560 66.32 -68.15 -17.12
N LYS A 561 65.13 -67.94 -17.69
CA LYS A 561 64.89 -68.16 -19.13
C LYS A 561 65.75 -67.28 -20.01
N TYR A 562 65.89 -65.99 -19.65
CA TYR A 562 66.78 -65.06 -20.34
C TYR A 562 68.22 -65.56 -20.34
N GLN A 563 68.75 -66.01 -19.19
CA GLN A 563 70.12 -66.51 -19.07
C GLN A 563 70.37 -67.74 -19.94
N ILE A 564 69.41 -68.66 -20.04
CA ILE A 564 69.51 -69.83 -20.93
C ILE A 564 69.62 -69.39 -22.39
N ILE A 565 68.73 -68.48 -22.82
CA ILE A 565 68.73 -67.99 -24.20
C ILE A 565 69.99 -67.18 -24.49
N GLU A 566 70.42 -66.31 -23.58
CA GLU A 566 71.65 -65.51 -23.71
C GLU A 566 72.87 -66.41 -23.81
N TYR A 567 72.97 -67.42 -22.95
CA TYR A 567 74.06 -68.39 -22.98
C TYR A 567 74.08 -69.20 -24.28
N ASN A 568 72.94 -69.77 -24.70
CA ASN A 568 72.85 -70.55 -25.94
C ASN A 568 73.15 -69.69 -27.18
N LEU A 569 72.63 -68.46 -27.22
CA LEU A 569 72.91 -67.52 -28.30
C LEU A 569 74.40 -67.17 -28.34
N HIS A 570 75.04 -67.02 -27.18
CA HIS A 570 76.47 -66.79 -27.09
C HIS A 570 77.29 -68.01 -27.54
N GLN A 571 77.00 -69.22 -27.04
CA GLN A 571 77.73 -70.43 -27.39
C GLN A 571 77.64 -70.79 -28.88
N GLN A 572 76.46 -70.65 -29.49
CA GLN A 572 76.26 -71.01 -30.89
C GLN A 572 76.84 -69.99 -31.87
N TYR A 573 76.93 -68.72 -31.48
CA TYR A 573 77.26 -67.61 -32.38
C TYR A 573 78.50 -66.79 -31.97
N MET A 574 79.21 -67.19 -30.92
CA MET A 574 80.38 -66.50 -30.35
C MET A 574 81.48 -66.17 -31.37
N GLN A 575 81.57 -66.93 -32.45
CA GLN A 575 82.63 -66.81 -33.47
C GLN A 575 82.14 -66.16 -34.78
N GLN A 576 80.86 -65.80 -34.90
CA GLN A 576 80.29 -65.22 -36.12
C GLN A 576 80.10 -63.70 -35.97
N GLN A 577 81.07 -62.92 -36.45
CA GLN A 577 80.91 -61.48 -36.64
C GLN A 577 81.08 -61.09 -38.12
N PRO A 578 80.13 -60.35 -38.71
CA PRO A 578 78.85 -59.91 -38.14
C PRO A 578 77.84 -61.08 -38.00
N LEU A 579 76.91 -60.95 -37.05
CA LEU A 579 75.84 -61.92 -36.83
C LEU A 579 74.86 -61.95 -38.02
N PRO A 580 74.24 -63.10 -38.34
CA PRO A 580 73.13 -63.15 -39.28
C PRO A 580 71.99 -62.20 -38.86
N LEU A 581 71.37 -61.50 -39.82
CA LEU A 581 70.30 -60.52 -39.56
C LEU A 581 69.15 -61.09 -38.70
N SER A 582 68.79 -62.35 -38.93
CA SER A 582 67.77 -63.06 -38.14
C SER A 582 68.17 -63.23 -36.67
N VAL A 583 69.46 -63.43 -36.39
CA VAL A 583 70.01 -63.58 -35.03
C VAL A 583 70.19 -62.21 -34.36
N ASP A 584 70.63 -61.19 -35.10
CA ASP A 584 70.70 -59.80 -34.61
C ASP A 584 69.32 -59.27 -34.17
N LEU A 585 68.26 -59.56 -34.94
CA LEU A 585 66.89 -59.20 -34.57
C LEU A 585 66.42 -59.91 -33.29
N LEU A 586 66.76 -61.19 -33.12
CA LEU A 586 66.45 -61.94 -31.89
C LEU A 586 67.26 -61.42 -30.70
N GLN A 587 68.52 -61.06 -30.88
CA GLN A 587 69.36 -60.46 -29.85
C GLN A 587 68.82 -59.10 -29.40
N LYS A 588 68.42 -58.24 -30.34
CA LYS A 588 67.73 -56.97 -30.04
C LYS A 588 66.44 -57.21 -29.26
N ARG A 589 65.64 -58.20 -29.64
CA ARG A 589 64.41 -58.56 -28.90
C ARG A 589 64.72 -59.09 -27.50
N LEU A 590 65.78 -59.88 -27.35
CA LEU A 590 66.24 -60.42 -26.07
C LEU A 590 66.75 -59.30 -25.14
N MET A 591 67.39 -58.26 -25.68
CA MET A 591 67.77 -57.07 -24.90
C MET A 591 66.57 -56.27 -24.40
N ILE A 592 65.50 -56.18 -25.20
CA ILE A 592 64.22 -55.60 -24.76
C ILE A 592 63.65 -56.43 -23.61
N VAL A 593 63.65 -57.75 -23.73
CA VAL A 593 63.20 -58.65 -22.65
C VAL A 593 64.01 -58.45 -21.36
N LYS A 594 65.34 -58.29 -21.46
CA LYS A 594 66.20 -57.99 -20.28
C LYS A 594 65.76 -56.72 -19.57
N ARG A 595 65.55 -55.64 -20.35
CA ARG A 595 65.08 -54.36 -19.83
C ARG A 595 63.72 -54.52 -19.16
N ASP A 596 62.77 -55.16 -19.84
CA ASP A 596 61.39 -55.33 -19.35
C ASP A 596 61.35 -56.18 -18.06
N ILE A 597 62.23 -57.18 -17.92
CA ILE A 597 62.42 -57.94 -16.66
C ILE A 597 62.96 -57.04 -15.54
N GLY A 598 63.92 -56.16 -15.86
CA GLY A 598 64.45 -55.15 -14.93
C GLY A 598 63.37 -54.17 -14.48
N ASP A 599 62.61 -53.60 -15.42
CA ASP A 599 61.49 -52.71 -15.15
C ASP A 599 60.42 -53.39 -14.28
N LEU A 600 60.09 -54.66 -14.55
CA LEU A 600 59.14 -55.43 -13.73
C LEU A 600 59.64 -55.61 -12.30
N TYR A 601 60.92 -55.90 -12.11
CA TYR A 601 61.53 -56.02 -10.79
C TYR A 601 61.53 -54.67 -10.06
N ASP A 602 61.98 -53.61 -10.72
CA ASP A 602 62.05 -52.25 -10.15
C ASP A 602 60.66 -51.73 -9.75
N TYR A 603 59.64 -51.96 -10.59
CA TYR A 603 58.26 -51.58 -10.27
C TYR A 603 57.68 -52.37 -9.10
N SER A 604 58.03 -53.66 -8.96
CA SER A 604 57.58 -54.48 -7.83
C SER A 604 58.20 -54.03 -6.49
N ALA A 605 59.46 -53.57 -6.53
CA ALA A 605 60.21 -53.13 -5.36
C ALA A 605 59.92 -51.67 -4.95
N LEU A 606 59.26 -50.89 -5.79
CA LEU A 606 58.96 -49.48 -5.52
C LEU A 606 58.03 -49.32 -4.29
N SER A 607 58.39 -48.41 -3.38
CA SER A 607 57.51 -48.00 -2.28
C SER A 607 56.57 -46.89 -2.75
N VAL A 608 55.27 -47.08 -2.53
CA VAL A 608 54.20 -46.14 -2.94
C VAL A 608 53.21 -45.86 -1.81
N GLY A 609 53.64 -46.08 -0.56
CA GLY A 609 52.76 -46.04 0.62
C GLY A 609 52.02 -44.71 0.83
N ASP A 610 52.59 -43.59 0.38
CA ASP A 610 51.99 -42.25 0.51
C ASP A 610 51.40 -41.72 -0.81
N ASN A 611 51.45 -42.51 -1.89
CA ASN A 611 51.03 -42.05 -3.20
C ASN A 611 49.50 -42.13 -3.34
N PRO A 612 48.89 -41.21 -4.12
CA PRO A 612 47.46 -41.25 -4.44
C PRO A 612 47.10 -42.52 -5.24
N ALA A 613 45.85 -42.97 -5.09
CA ALA A 613 45.34 -44.20 -5.69
C ALA A 613 45.57 -44.30 -7.21
N GLU A 614 45.49 -43.18 -7.93
CA GLU A 614 45.73 -43.13 -9.37
C GLU A 614 47.16 -43.53 -9.77
N ILE A 615 48.16 -43.09 -9.01
CA ILE A 615 49.57 -43.44 -9.24
C ILE A 615 49.81 -44.92 -8.92
N VAL A 616 49.23 -45.42 -7.84
CA VAL A 616 49.32 -46.85 -7.46
C VAL A 616 48.66 -47.72 -8.53
N ARG A 617 47.50 -47.32 -9.05
CA ARG A 617 46.80 -48.01 -10.12
C ARG A 617 47.60 -48.06 -11.42
N GLU A 618 48.21 -46.96 -11.82
CA GLU A 618 49.05 -46.95 -13.04
C GLU A 618 50.28 -47.86 -12.89
N LEU A 619 50.89 -47.90 -11.70
CA LEU A 619 51.96 -48.84 -11.40
C LEU A 619 51.49 -50.29 -11.50
N ASN A 620 50.32 -50.61 -10.91
CA ASN A 620 49.68 -51.93 -11.02
C ASN A 620 49.49 -52.33 -12.50
N ARG A 621 48.97 -51.41 -13.32
CA ARG A 621 48.74 -51.64 -14.76
C ARG A 621 50.05 -51.90 -15.52
N LYS A 622 51.12 -51.16 -15.22
CA LYS A 622 52.44 -51.36 -15.85
C LYS A 622 53.04 -52.73 -15.50
N MET A 623 52.97 -53.13 -14.24
CA MET A 623 53.41 -54.47 -13.82
C MET A 623 52.63 -55.58 -14.52
N GLU A 624 51.29 -55.49 -14.56
CA GLU A 624 50.44 -56.47 -15.27
C GLU A 624 50.78 -56.55 -16.75
N THR A 625 51.05 -55.41 -17.40
CA THR A 625 51.44 -55.36 -18.81
C THR A 625 52.76 -56.08 -19.05
N LEU A 626 53.79 -55.80 -18.25
CA LEU A 626 55.10 -56.45 -18.36
C LEU A 626 55.02 -57.96 -18.10
N MET A 627 54.22 -58.39 -17.13
CA MET A 627 53.96 -59.82 -16.84
C MET A 627 53.34 -60.57 -18.03
N ILE A 628 52.67 -59.87 -18.96
CA ILE A 628 52.10 -60.44 -20.18
C ILE A 628 53.08 -60.33 -21.37
N GLU A 629 53.77 -59.20 -21.51
CA GLU A 629 54.65 -58.93 -22.66
C GLU A 629 55.97 -59.70 -22.65
N ILE A 630 56.53 -59.95 -21.47
CA ILE A 630 57.77 -60.72 -21.31
C ILE A 630 57.59 -62.17 -21.79
N PRO A 631 56.58 -62.95 -21.35
CA PRO A 631 56.31 -64.28 -21.88
C PRO A 631 56.11 -64.32 -23.40
N LYS A 632 55.34 -63.38 -23.96
CA LYS A 632 55.10 -63.29 -25.41
C LYS A 632 56.40 -63.05 -26.17
N SER A 633 57.31 -62.27 -25.60
CA SER A 633 58.61 -61.99 -26.20
C SER A 633 59.52 -63.21 -26.16
N PHE A 634 59.49 -64.00 -25.07
CA PHE A 634 60.16 -65.30 -25.04
C PHE A 634 59.56 -66.27 -26.07
N GLU A 635 58.23 -66.36 -26.16
CA GLU A 635 57.55 -67.21 -27.13
C GLU A 635 57.90 -66.83 -28.58
N PHE A 636 58.00 -65.53 -28.89
CA PHE A 636 58.48 -65.06 -30.19
C PHE A 636 59.90 -65.55 -30.49
N ILE A 637 60.81 -65.49 -29.53
CA ILE A 637 62.19 -65.97 -29.71
C ILE A 637 62.20 -67.50 -29.89
N CYS A 638 61.55 -68.24 -29.00
CA CYS A 638 61.56 -69.70 -29.00
C CYS A 638 60.81 -70.32 -30.18
N SER A 639 59.75 -69.68 -30.69
CA SER A 639 59.04 -70.17 -31.88
C SER A 639 59.87 -70.03 -33.15
N ARG A 640 60.78 -69.06 -33.21
CA ARG A 640 61.69 -68.84 -34.35
C ARG A 640 62.93 -69.70 -34.26
N ARG A 641 63.44 -69.93 -33.04
CA ARG A 641 64.64 -70.71 -32.75
C ARG A 641 64.46 -71.52 -31.46
N PRO A 642 63.80 -72.69 -31.54
CA PRO A 642 63.54 -73.54 -30.36
C PRO A 642 64.83 -73.98 -29.67
N ASP A 643 65.89 -74.15 -30.46
CA ASP A 643 67.23 -74.54 -30.05
C ASP A 643 67.89 -73.57 -29.07
N LEU A 644 67.46 -72.30 -29.03
CA LEU A 644 67.96 -71.32 -28.06
C LEU A 644 67.29 -71.43 -26.69
N CYS A 645 66.14 -72.10 -26.59
CA CYS A 645 65.31 -72.08 -25.38
C CYS A 645 65.40 -73.37 -24.55
N GLU A 646 66.16 -74.37 -25.00
CA GLU A 646 66.40 -75.61 -24.25
C GLU A 646 67.70 -75.50 -23.43
N PRO A 647 67.73 -75.96 -22.17
CA PRO A 647 68.96 -76.00 -21.39
C PRO A 647 69.93 -77.00 -22.01
N THR A 648 71.14 -76.55 -22.35
CA THR A 648 72.20 -77.39 -22.90
C THR A 648 72.60 -78.45 -21.85
N ARG A 649 72.42 -79.74 -22.14
CA ARG A 649 72.93 -80.81 -21.27
C ARG A 649 74.46 -80.85 -21.35
N GLU A 650 75.15 -80.43 -20.29
CA GLU A 650 76.59 -80.64 -20.15
C GLU A 650 76.92 -82.13 -20.28
N LYS A 651 77.82 -82.49 -21.21
CA LYS A 651 78.48 -83.79 -21.18
C LYS A 651 79.44 -83.80 -19.99
N GLN A 652 79.22 -84.69 -19.03
CA GLN A 652 80.17 -84.95 -17.94
C GLN A 652 81.56 -85.31 -18.52
N PRO A 653 82.66 -84.77 -17.98
CA PRO A 653 84.01 -85.14 -18.41
C PRO A 653 84.37 -86.55 -17.96
N GLU A 654 84.93 -87.35 -18.88
CA GLU A 654 85.51 -88.66 -18.62
C GLU A 654 86.63 -88.55 -17.58
N THR A 655 86.50 -89.33 -16.50
CA THR A 655 87.49 -89.49 -15.44
C THR A 655 88.74 -90.20 -15.95
N SER A 656 89.87 -89.50 -16.03
CA SER A 656 91.20 -90.12 -16.04
C SER A 656 91.66 -90.33 -14.59
N SER A 657 91.76 -91.59 -14.18
CA SER A 657 92.34 -91.99 -12.90
C SER A 657 93.85 -91.76 -12.91
N ASP A 658 94.35 -90.86 -12.06
CA ASP A 658 95.72 -90.93 -11.57
C ASP A 658 95.74 -90.83 -10.05
N THR A 659 96.02 -91.99 -9.46
CA THR A 659 96.30 -92.23 -8.05
C THR A 659 97.64 -91.60 -7.67
N VAL A 660 97.64 -90.61 -6.78
CA VAL A 660 98.80 -90.30 -5.94
C VAL A 660 98.36 -90.17 -4.49
N ARG A 661 98.71 -91.18 -3.70
CA ARG A 661 98.80 -91.14 -2.23
C ARG A 661 99.89 -90.15 -1.84
N ILE A 662 99.64 -89.20 -0.92
CA ILE A 662 100.54 -88.90 0.21
C ILE A 662 99.70 -88.50 1.44
N THR A 663 100.16 -89.04 2.56
CA THR A 663 99.75 -89.01 3.96
C THR A 663 99.77 -87.64 4.65
N ALA A 664 99.05 -87.61 5.77
CA ALA A 664 98.93 -86.55 6.77
C ALA A 664 100.25 -85.89 7.25
N LYS A 665 100.20 -84.57 7.38
CA LYS A 665 100.35 -83.88 8.66
C LYS A 665 99.61 -82.54 8.65
#